data_AF-I0YVU3-F1
#
_entry.id   AF-I0YVU3-F1
#
_cell.length_a   1.000
_cell.length_b   1.000
_cell.length_c   1.000
_cell.angle_alpha   90.00
_cell.angle_beta   90.00
_cell.angle_gamma   90.00
#
_symmetry.space_group_name_H-M   'P 1'
#
loop_
_entity.id
_entity.type
_entity.pdbx_description
1 polymer ?
#
loop_
_entity_poly.entity_id
_entity_poly.type
_entity_poly.pdbx_seq_one_letter_code
_entity_poly.pdbx_strand_id
1 'polypeptide(L)'
;MQVWDRNGIPGPPICLPSGAFLVYAISGEGHPGNPGALHVLHGTQVLDMLLMSPPEYQGVTGLWSIPVSPSVATSALVVISFTSGSRAMAAGSTLSDVTETIGLDADSQTLEAGSIANLLSAQVTSKGVILCSMQSWAAEGSYGSGSHEPPSEDLRPRKRSSPSDEDFEPSITSSEESVSARLAHADGAWSCADSAAEPSEAFSSLKLDTMPQRREKGMVWAPPGGATISCACVLEGFVLIACPKLRRLTALALIQDEDISACGNFSSGKRKRGVLNQRLIQAAEMGIDAELSYLTDVPESVLLLKGSGSHSRMQECSAASSSEDVAASNWQMRVVCVRRFAAVPVRLTPLPTDMQADALAVGERVSLLSFSPGSGRIQLDYIDMADQLMVSHAVPLMDLSDIDSGKSTRWSGTAAVVVDRQCVNEDPLHCPQDIFGRAGSYMTLVAGLPTFLCTTFGADRCKRAYFAVGFEVVKHNHPGPGMPACGHIMVVSADAYGISPVANLMLPDPVQAVAYLRGADENALVAAVGNRLARFDCIRDGQRTRLGANAWTSMREEAISLSVSGDGIIAAAGKTQSVTLYSYSPDSGFEVLCADPCSRRAASCLITSECRGDEALETPQSAVCLDADGGLYGLRFERDERGLQRNMQMDMHFHCRGLGVCIVEGSLTCIGKEARGTAPIVCTAEGALVQLSALSAGDYAVLAAVEAALARSSLAGPLSGASHSAFRSAVEASAGGNKTLAHGLAGGSLRAIDGDILAQLVQLPDREVQLILGSVTEGDLPKIHAGDLMLTGPLLAQATSPAYVLDLLDRVLSSHVLPEQW
;
A
#
# COMPACT_ATOMS: atom_id res chain seq x y z
N MET A 1 5.29 -7.71 -20.74
CA MET A 1 5.33 -7.19 -19.36
C MET A 1 6.69 -7.52 -18.77
N GLN A 2 7.34 -6.58 -18.09
CA GLN A 2 8.56 -6.83 -17.35
C GLN A 2 8.44 -6.17 -15.98
N VAL A 3 8.94 -6.84 -14.95
CA VAL A 3 9.08 -6.29 -13.60
C VAL A 3 10.44 -5.64 -13.51
N TRP A 4 10.48 -4.34 -13.22
CA TRP A 4 11.71 -3.59 -13.06
C TRP A 4 11.77 -2.99 -11.66
N ASP A 5 12.95 -2.96 -11.07
CA ASP A 5 13.20 -1.99 -10.00
C ASP A 5 13.27 -0.58 -10.59
N ARG A 6 13.12 0.43 -9.74
CA ARG A 6 13.12 1.84 -10.15
C ARG A 6 14.49 2.35 -10.66
N ASN A 7 15.57 1.56 -10.52
CA ASN A 7 16.91 1.91 -10.99
C ASN A 7 17.18 1.44 -12.42
N GLY A 8 16.23 0.80 -13.09
CA GLY A 8 16.48 0.27 -14.42
C GLY A 8 17.40 -0.95 -14.40
N ILE A 9 17.52 -1.65 -13.26
CA ILE A 9 18.39 -2.83 -13.15
C ILE A 9 17.54 -4.10 -13.25
N PRO A 10 17.81 -4.96 -14.24
CA PRO A 10 17.15 -6.24 -14.36
C PRO A 10 17.78 -7.26 -13.43
N GLY A 11 17.21 -7.39 -12.24
CA GLY A 11 17.57 -8.36 -11.21
C GLY A 11 16.33 -9.04 -10.63
N PRO A 12 16.46 -10.06 -9.76
CA PRO A 12 15.39 -10.35 -8.81
C PRO A 12 15.02 -9.02 -8.11
N PRO A 13 13.73 -8.75 -7.83
CA PRO A 13 13.29 -7.45 -7.34
C PRO A 13 14.11 -7.05 -6.12
N ILE A 14 15.05 -6.11 -6.31
CA ILE A 14 15.71 -5.46 -5.19
C ILE A 14 14.64 -4.58 -4.60
N CYS A 15 14.09 -4.96 -3.45
CA CYS A 15 13.16 -4.12 -2.73
C CYS A 15 13.83 -2.79 -2.43
N LEU A 16 13.46 -1.78 -3.20
CA LEU A 16 13.83 -0.41 -2.90
C LEU A 16 13.21 -0.02 -1.56
N PRO A 17 13.79 0.95 -0.83
CA PRO A 17 13.26 1.43 0.44
C PRO A 17 11.79 1.83 0.36
N SER A 18 11.34 2.31 -0.81
CA SER A 18 9.96 2.71 -1.03
C SER A 18 8.96 1.55 -1.13
N GLY A 19 9.42 0.33 -1.42
CA GLY A 19 8.61 -0.90 -1.57
C GLY A 19 7.26 -0.76 -2.29
N ALA A 20 7.14 0.18 -3.22
CA ALA A 20 6.06 0.16 -4.21
C ALA A 20 6.57 -0.68 -5.37
N PHE A 21 5.80 -1.70 -5.75
CA PHE A 21 6.06 -2.45 -6.97
C PHE A 21 5.37 -1.74 -8.13
N LEU A 22 6.08 -1.63 -9.25
CA LEU A 22 5.57 -1.05 -10.48
C LEU A 22 5.39 -2.18 -11.50
N VAL A 23 4.16 -2.34 -11.98
CA VAL A 23 3.92 -3.16 -13.17
C VAL A 23 4.16 -2.31 -14.39
N TYR A 24 5.11 -2.71 -15.24
CA TYR A 24 5.23 -2.14 -16.57
C TYR A 24 4.50 -3.04 -17.57
N ALA A 25 3.29 -2.64 -17.93
CA ALA A 25 2.44 -3.31 -18.89
C ALA A 25 2.54 -2.61 -20.25
N ILE A 26 2.81 -3.37 -21.30
CA ILE A 26 2.74 -2.86 -22.68
C ILE A 26 1.47 -3.43 -23.28
N SER A 27 0.58 -2.57 -23.75
CA SER A 27 -0.68 -2.95 -24.37
C SER A 27 -0.81 -2.27 -25.75
N GLY A 28 -1.65 -2.81 -26.63
CA GLY A 28 -1.95 -2.19 -27.91
C GLY A 28 -2.11 -3.20 -29.05
N GLU A 29 -2.89 -2.82 -30.05
CA GLU A 29 -3.23 -3.69 -31.19
C GLU A 29 -2.20 -3.61 -32.33
N GLY A 30 -1.18 -2.75 -32.21
CA GLY A 30 -0.14 -2.57 -33.23
C GLY A 30 -0.64 -1.94 -34.53
N HIS A 31 -1.88 -1.43 -34.56
CA HIS A 31 -2.41 -0.70 -35.72
C HIS A 31 -1.87 0.74 -35.76
N PRO A 32 -1.66 1.34 -36.95
CA PRO A 32 -1.16 2.72 -37.07
C PRO A 32 -2.00 3.78 -36.36
N GLY A 33 -3.28 3.50 -36.09
CA GLY A 33 -4.19 4.38 -35.33
C GLY A 33 -4.27 4.07 -33.83
N ASN A 34 -3.63 2.99 -33.37
CA ASN A 34 -3.59 2.57 -31.97
C ASN A 34 -2.15 2.14 -31.65
N PRO A 35 -1.19 3.10 -31.59
CA PRO A 35 0.18 2.79 -31.21
C PRO A 35 0.16 2.22 -29.79
N GLY A 36 0.81 1.08 -29.59
CA GLY A 36 0.83 0.46 -28.27
C GLY A 36 1.31 1.44 -27.20
N ALA A 37 0.72 1.34 -26.01
CA ALA A 37 1.01 2.18 -24.87
C ALA A 37 1.78 1.40 -23.81
N LEU A 38 2.74 2.08 -23.19
CA LEU A 38 3.36 1.63 -21.95
C LEU A 38 2.54 2.20 -20.78
N HIS A 39 1.94 1.30 -20.01
CA HIS A 39 1.25 1.62 -18.78
C HIS A 39 2.14 1.27 -17.60
N VAL A 40 2.21 2.18 -16.63
CA VAL A 40 2.74 1.89 -15.30
C VAL A 40 1.53 1.66 -14.42
N LEU A 41 1.28 0.41 -14.02
CA LEU A 41 0.20 0.10 -13.11
C LEU A 41 0.74 0.19 -11.69
N HIS A 42 0.07 1.04 -10.94
CA HIS A 42 0.29 1.23 -9.52
C HIS A 42 -0.74 0.37 -8.80
N GLY A 43 -0.29 -0.37 -7.78
CA GLY A 43 -1.14 -1.26 -6.99
C GLY A 43 -1.93 -0.56 -5.90
N THR A 44 -2.07 0.76 -6.02
CA THR A 44 -2.34 1.70 -4.94
C THR A 44 -3.12 2.88 -5.51
N GLN A 45 -3.90 3.57 -4.68
CA GLN A 45 -4.65 4.74 -5.11
C GLN A 45 -3.72 5.84 -5.65
N VAL A 46 -4.12 6.47 -6.75
CA VAL A 46 -3.38 7.59 -7.37
C VAL A 46 -3.89 8.90 -6.78
N LEU A 47 -2.98 9.73 -6.26
CA LEU A 47 -3.29 11.10 -5.87
C LEU A 47 -3.16 12.06 -7.05
N ASP A 48 -4.19 12.86 -7.26
CA ASP A 48 -4.11 14.05 -8.09
C ASP A 48 -3.54 15.20 -7.26
N MET A 49 -2.40 15.74 -7.69
CA MET A 49 -1.78 16.90 -7.06
C MET A 49 -2.48 18.17 -7.55
N LEU A 50 -3.33 18.76 -6.70
CA LEU A 50 -4.08 19.97 -7.04
C LEU A 50 -3.22 21.24 -6.99
N LEU A 51 -2.37 21.35 -5.95
CA LEU A 51 -1.52 22.51 -5.72
C LEU A 51 -0.19 22.07 -5.10
N MET A 52 0.91 22.68 -5.56
CA MET A 52 2.23 22.52 -4.96
C MET A 52 2.83 23.92 -4.74
N SER A 53 3.16 24.25 -3.49
CA SER A 53 3.91 25.46 -3.19
C SER A 53 5.41 25.25 -3.47
N PRO A 54 6.18 26.32 -3.69
CA PRO A 54 7.63 26.22 -3.71
C PRO A 54 8.16 25.75 -2.33
N PRO A 55 9.35 25.14 -2.25
CA PRO A 55 9.94 24.63 -1.01
C PRO A 55 10.48 25.78 -0.13
N GLU A 56 9.63 26.73 0.22
CA GLU A 56 9.95 27.91 1.02
C GLU A 56 10.09 27.59 2.51
N TYR A 57 9.46 26.50 2.94
CA TYR A 57 9.30 26.16 4.35
C TYR A 57 10.19 24.98 4.73
N GLN A 58 11.36 25.28 5.31
CA GLN A 58 12.26 24.25 5.84
C GLN A 58 11.95 23.93 7.31
N GLY A 59 12.18 22.68 7.70
CA GLY A 59 12.10 22.26 9.10
C GLY A 59 10.68 22.20 9.67
N VAL A 60 9.71 21.80 8.86
CA VAL A 60 8.34 21.49 9.33
C VAL A 60 8.38 20.28 10.26
N THR A 61 7.80 20.42 11.44
CA THR A 61 7.76 19.40 12.51
C THR A 61 6.36 18.94 12.86
N GLY A 62 5.33 19.60 12.32
CA GLY A 62 3.94 19.26 12.58
C GLY A 62 2.98 19.96 11.60
N LEU A 63 1.83 19.34 11.36
CA LEU A 63 0.76 19.87 10.53
C LEU A 63 -0.58 19.42 11.12
N TRP A 64 -1.51 20.36 11.34
CA TRP A 64 -2.86 20.08 11.84
C TRP A 64 -3.89 20.86 11.01
N SER A 65 -5.05 20.24 10.79
CA SER A 65 -6.23 20.90 10.23
C SER A 65 -7.25 21.08 11.36
N ILE A 66 -7.67 22.31 11.59
CA ILE A 66 -8.57 22.67 12.68
C ILE A 66 -9.90 23.17 12.08
N PRO A 67 -11.03 22.50 12.37
CA PRO A 67 -12.34 23.02 12.01
C PRO A 67 -12.68 24.24 12.88
N VAL A 68 -13.35 25.24 12.29
CA VAL A 68 -13.80 26.45 13.01
C VAL A 68 -14.76 26.10 14.14
N SER A 69 -15.62 25.12 13.86
CA SER A 69 -16.61 24.59 14.77
C SER A 69 -16.61 23.08 14.61
N PRO A 70 -16.58 22.29 15.70
CA PRO A 70 -16.83 20.85 15.67
C PRO A 70 -18.08 20.47 14.87
N SER A 71 -19.13 21.32 14.92
CA SER A 71 -20.38 21.10 14.19
C SER A 71 -20.33 21.43 12.69
N VAL A 72 -19.31 22.15 12.22
CA VAL A 72 -19.18 22.57 10.81
C VAL A 72 -17.93 21.90 10.25
N ALA A 73 -18.16 20.90 9.41
CA ALA A 73 -17.13 20.05 8.83
C ALA A 73 -16.04 20.83 8.07
N THR A 74 -16.33 21.99 7.50
CA THR A 74 -15.36 22.74 6.68
C THR A 74 -14.15 23.19 7.49
N SER A 75 -13.01 22.54 7.25
CA SER A 75 -11.69 22.95 7.75
C SER A 75 -11.41 24.39 7.32
N ALA A 76 -11.06 25.27 8.26
CA ALA A 76 -10.73 26.64 7.90
C ALA A 76 -9.37 27.10 8.40
N LEU A 77 -8.68 26.32 9.24
CA LEU A 77 -7.35 26.67 9.74
C LEU A 77 -6.39 25.50 9.57
N VAL A 78 -5.23 25.79 8.98
CA VAL A 78 -4.09 24.89 8.87
C VAL A 78 -2.99 25.41 9.78
N VAL A 79 -2.63 24.64 10.81
CA VAL A 79 -1.51 24.97 11.69
C VAL A 79 -0.27 24.22 11.21
N ILE A 80 0.78 24.97 10.89
CA ILE A 80 2.08 24.44 10.48
C ILE A 80 3.07 24.73 11.60
N SER A 81 3.71 23.70 12.14
CA SER A 81 4.75 23.82 13.15
C SER A 81 6.12 23.64 12.51
N PHE A 82 7.07 24.47 12.91
CA PHE A 82 8.45 24.47 12.50
C PHE A 82 9.36 24.27 13.72
N THR A 83 10.60 23.88 13.47
CA THR A 83 11.64 23.86 14.52
C THR A 83 11.83 25.22 15.23
N SER A 84 11.52 26.33 14.55
CA SER A 84 11.69 27.70 15.07
C SER A 84 10.42 28.36 15.59
N GLY A 85 9.25 27.74 15.46
CA GLY A 85 7.97 28.36 15.81
C GLY A 85 6.79 27.76 15.07
N SER A 86 5.64 28.42 15.06
CA SER A 86 4.41 27.90 14.43
C SER A 86 3.66 29.00 13.67
N ARG A 87 2.89 28.61 12.67
CA ARG A 87 1.99 29.49 11.92
C ARG A 87 0.61 28.87 11.79
N ALA A 88 -0.42 29.69 11.81
CA ALA A 88 -1.78 29.30 11.47
C ALA A 88 -2.21 30.03 10.21
N MET A 89 -2.64 29.26 9.22
CA MET A 89 -3.09 29.76 7.92
C MET A 89 -4.58 29.52 7.80
N ALA A 90 -5.36 30.52 7.43
CA ALA A 90 -6.75 30.30 7.04
C ALA A 90 -6.80 29.68 5.63
N ALA A 91 -7.51 28.56 5.50
CA ALA A 91 -7.72 27.88 4.23
C ALA A 91 -8.89 28.54 3.51
N GLY A 92 -8.60 29.23 2.40
CA GLY A 92 -9.58 29.82 1.47
C GLY A 92 -9.15 29.57 0.03
N SER A 93 -9.56 30.45 -0.90
CA SER A 93 -8.98 30.48 -2.26
C SER A 93 -7.47 30.75 -2.25
N THR A 94 -6.98 31.35 -1.17
CA THR A 94 -5.56 31.54 -0.85
C THR A 94 -5.32 31.18 0.61
N LEU A 95 -4.10 30.73 0.95
CA LEU A 95 -3.68 30.59 2.34
C LEU A 95 -3.29 31.95 2.90
N SER A 96 -3.98 32.45 3.94
CA SER A 96 -3.65 33.70 4.62
C SER A 96 -3.15 33.44 6.04
N ASP A 97 -2.06 34.09 6.45
CA ASP A 97 -1.52 33.96 7.82
C ASP A 97 -2.45 34.69 8.81
N VAL A 98 -3.00 33.94 9.76
CA VAL A 98 -3.90 34.41 10.82
C VAL A 98 -3.36 34.08 12.22
N THR A 99 -2.06 33.77 12.32
CA THR A 99 -1.39 33.34 13.55
C THR A 99 -1.65 34.26 14.73
N GLU A 100 -1.50 35.58 14.52
CA GLU A 100 -1.73 36.57 15.57
C GLU A 100 -3.21 36.75 15.88
N THR A 101 -4.07 36.70 14.86
CA THR A 101 -5.51 36.93 14.97
C THR A 101 -6.18 35.90 15.87
N ILE A 102 -5.76 34.62 15.77
CA ILE A 102 -6.32 33.53 16.59
C ILE A 102 -5.64 33.38 17.96
N GLY A 103 -4.60 34.18 18.24
CA GLY A 103 -3.87 34.14 19.50
C GLY A 103 -2.86 32.99 19.62
N LEU A 104 -2.45 32.37 18.51
CA LEU A 104 -1.45 31.30 18.50
C LEU A 104 -0.07 31.86 18.91
N ASP A 105 0.69 31.10 19.69
CA ASP A 105 2.08 31.44 20.02
C ASP A 105 2.99 31.07 18.84
N ALA A 106 3.35 32.08 18.06
CA ALA A 106 4.14 31.97 16.85
C ALA A 106 5.60 31.58 17.10
N ASP A 107 6.11 31.84 18.31
CA ASP A 107 7.52 31.66 18.68
C ASP A 107 7.78 30.30 19.33
N SER A 108 6.72 29.56 19.67
CA SER A 108 6.82 28.23 20.25
C SER A 108 6.48 27.16 19.22
N GLN A 109 7.29 26.10 19.20
CA GLN A 109 6.98 24.89 18.44
C GLN A 109 5.70 24.24 18.98
N THR A 110 4.71 24.08 18.12
CA THR A 110 3.49 23.34 18.43
C THR A 110 3.79 21.84 18.35
N LEU A 111 3.43 21.11 19.40
CA LEU A 111 3.46 19.66 19.48
C LEU A 111 2.12 19.01 19.10
N GLU A 112 1.01 19.71 19.34
CA GLU A 112 -0.34 19.28 18.96
C GLU A 112 -1.25 20.51 18.86
N ALA A 113 -2.18 20.52 17.91
CA ALA A 113 -3.23 21.54 17.86
C ALA A 113 -4.56 20.97 17.39
N GLY A 114 -5.66 21.43 17.99
CA GLY A 114 -7.00 20.95 17.66
C GLY A 114 -8.09 21.85 18.23
N SER A 115 -9.32 21.62 17.78
CA SER A 115 -10.51 22.29 18.30
C SER A 115 -10.96 21.58 19.59
N ILE A 116 -11.22 22.35 20.66
CA ILE A 116 -11.75 21.81 21.92
C ILE A 116 -13.25 22.11 22.03
N ALA A 117 -13.69 23.25 21.48
CA ALA A 117 -15.09 23.68 21.48
C ALA A 117 -15.31 24.65 20.32
N ASN A 118 -16.57 25.04 20.09
CA ASN A 118 -16.93 26.04 19.08
C ASN A 118 -16.06 27.30 19.22
N LEU A 119 -15.33 27.65 18.15
CA LEU A 119 -14.44 28.81 18.09
C LEU A 119 -13.30 28.83 19.12
N LEU A 120 -13.00 27.69 19.76
CA LEU A 120 -11.94 27.56 20.75
C LEU A 120 -11.02 26.39 20.40
N SER A 121 -9.75 26.70 20.19
CA SER A 121 -8.71 25.68 19.93
C SER A 121 -7.69 25.64 21.06
N ALA A 122 -6.94 24.54 21.13
CA ALA A 122 -5.72 24.46 21.90
C ALA A 122 -4.50 24.37 21.00
N GLN A 123 -3.45 25.05 21.43
CA GLN A 123 -2.08 24.82 21.02
C GLN A 123 -1.34 24.19 22.18
N VAL A 124 -0.83 22.97 22.01
CA VAL A 124 0.06 22.32 22.96
C VAL A 124 1.49 22.54 22.51
N THR A 125 2.33 23.04 23.40
CA THR A 125 3.76 23.26 23.20
C THR A 125 4.56 22.38 24.15
N SER A 126 5.88 22.31 24.00
CA SER A 126 6.72 21.59 24.99
C SER A 126 6.64 22.16 26.41
N LYS A 127 6.19 23.42 26.57
CA LYS A 127 6.10 24.14 27.85
C LYS A 127 4.72 24.02 28.51
N GLY A 128 3.66 23.78 27.75
CA GLY A 128 2.29 23.79 28.27
C GLY A 128 1.22 23.93 27.20
N VAL A 129 -0.02 24.17 27.65
CA VAL A 129 -1.21 24.34 26.81
C VAL A 129 -1.64 25.79 26.77
N ILE A 130 -1.92 26.29 25.57
CA ILE A 130 -2.41 27.63 25.29
C ILE A 130 -3.78 27.49 24.63
N LEU A 131 -4.78 28.24 25.10
CA LEU A 131 -6.09 28.31 24.45
C LEU A 131 -6.10 29.47 23.45
N CYS A 132 -6.58 29.19 22.25
CA CYS A 132 -6.63 30.13 21.12
C CYS A 132 -8.09 30.38 20.76
N SER A 133 -8.50 31.66 20.70
CA SER A 133 -9.87 32.06 20.35
C SER A 133 -9.94 32.37 18.86
N MET A 134 -10.88 31.74 18.16
CA MET A 134 -11.13 31.98 16.74
C MET A 134 -12.22 33.05 16.51
N GLN A 135 -12.79 33.62 17.58
CA GLN A 135 -13.91 34.57 17.49
C GLN A 135 -13.55 35.86 16.74
N SER A 136 -12.36 36.41 16.97
CA SER A 136 -11.86 37.61 16.28
C SER A 136 -11.82 37.41 14.78
N TRP A 137 -11.20 36.31 14.35
CA TRP A 137 -11.10 35.94 12.95
C TRP A 137 -12.47 35.62 12.32
N ALA A 138 -13.34 34.89 13.02
CA ALA A 138 -14.68 34.59 12.53
C ALA A 138 -15.55 35.86 12.38
N ALA A 139 -15.39 36.84 13.27
CA ALA A 139 -16.13 38.10 13.23
C ALA A 139 -15.69 39.04 12.08
N GLU A 140 -14.46 38.90 11.57
CA GLU A 140 -13.94 39.73 10.47
C GLU A 140 -14.56 39.40 9.10
N GLY A 141 -15.51 38.45 9.03
CA GLY A 141 -16.41 38.31 7.88
C GLY A 141 -15.72 37.85 6.58
N SER A 142 -14.54 37.25 6.67
CA SER A 142 -13.80 36.75 5.50
C SER A 142 -14.44 35.52 4.82
N TYR A 143 -15.61 35.07 5.26
CA TYR A 143 -16.47 34.20 4.46
C TYR A 143 -17.17 35.05 3.40
N GLY A 144 -16.52 35.14 2.23
CA GLY A 144 -16.88 35.90 1.04
C GLY A 144 -18.33 36.36 0.92
N SER A 145 -18.60 37.60 1.33
CA SER A 145 -19.59 38.44 0.66
C SER A 145 -18.88 39.07 -0.55
N GLY A 146 -19.09 38.47 -1.73
CA GLY A 146 -18.56 39.00 -2.97
C GLY A 146 -19.03 40.44 -3.26
N SER A 147 -18.11 41.21 -3.84
CA SER A 147 -18.28 42.56 -4.43
C SER A 147 -18.36 43.76 -3.48
N HIS A 148 -17.21 44.43 -3.28
CA HIS A 148 -17.16 45.90 -3.35
C HIS A 148 -15.75 46.36 -3.75
N GLU A 149 -15.68 47.14 -4.84
CA GLU A 149 -14.49 47.87 -5.29
C GLU A 149 -13.95 48.80 -4.18
N PRO A 150 -12.62 49.00 -4.07
CA PRO A 150 -12.07 49.90 -3.07
C PRO A 150 -12.32 51.36 -3.46
N PRO A 151 -12.74 52.26 -2.54
CA PRO A 151 -12.82 53.67 -2.85
C PRO A 151 -11.42 54.29 -2.85
N SER A 152 -11.16 55.09 -3.88
CA SER A 152 -9.96 55.89 -4.07
C SER A 152 -9.72 56.86 -2.90
N GLU A 153 -8.48 56.86 -2.40
CA GLU A 153 -7.95 57.87 -1.48
C GLU A 153 -8.03 59.28 -2.07
N ASP A 154 -8.57 60.24 -1.31
CA ASP A 154 -8.15 61.64 -1.44
C ASP A 154 -8.28 62.38 -0.10
N LEU A 155 -7.13 62.74 0.47
CA LEU A 155 -6.96 63.45 1.73
C LEU A 155 -6.98 64.97 1.51
N ARG A 156 -7.90 65.69 2.16
CA ARG A 156 -7.65 67.08 2.64
C ARG A 156 -8.36 67.38 3.97
N PRO A 157 -7.70 68.09 4.91
CA PRO A 157 -8.29 68.43 6.20
C PRO A 157 -8.93 69.82 6.16
N ARG A 158 -10.16 69.99 6.66
CA ARG A 158 -10.65 71.31 7.10
C ARG A 158 -11.72 71.25 8.20
N LYS A 159 -11.28 71.77 9.36
CA LYS A 159 -11.92 72.65 10.36
C LYS A 159 -13.37 72.39 10.84
N ARG A 160 -13.43 72.29 12.18
CA ARG A 160 -14.55 72.46 13.12
C ARG A 160 -15.56 73.58 12.78
N SER A 161 -16.84 73.26 12.95
CA SER A 161 -17.85 74.12 13.61
C SER A 161 -19.05 73.28 14.10
N SER A 162 -19.25 73.31 15.43
CA SER A 162 -20.47 73.32 16.28
C SER A 162 -21.84 72.74 15.84
N PRO A 163 -22.70 72.39 16.83
CA PRO A 163 -23.62 71.26 16.79
C PRO A 163 -25.06 71.64 16.43
N SER A 164 -25.83 70.64 16.00
CA SER A 164 -27.28 70.62 16.17
C SER A 164 -27.72 69.19 16.41
N ASP A 165 -28.45 69.04 17.50
CA ASP A 165 -29.27 67.90 17.91
C ASP A 165 -30.06 67.31 16.74
N GLU A 166 -30.12 65.98 16.63
CA GLU A 166 -31.37 65.22 16.56
C GLU A 166 -31.10 63.76 16.95
N ASP A 167 -31.93 63.29 17.89
CA ASP A 167 -31.98 61.96 18.47
C ASP A 167 -32.32 60.89 17.43
N PHE A 168 -31.57 59.79 17.39
CA PHE A 168 -32.08 58.47 16.98
C PHE A 168 -31.11 57.38 17.45
N GLU A 169 -31.40 56.76 18.60
CA GLU A 169 -30.81 55.48 19.00
C GLU A 169 -31.52 54.32 18.26
N PRO A 170 -30.80 53.41 17.58
CA PRO A 170 -31.28 52.07 17.35
C PRO A 170 -30.76 51.17 18.47
N SER A 171 -31.66 50.75 19.36
CA SER A 171 -31.43 49.67 20.31
C SER A 171 -31.23 48.35 19.55
N ILE A 172 -29.97 47.94 19.38
CA ILE A 172 -29.62 46.56 19.03
C ILE A 172 -29.46 45.80 20.34
N THR A 173 -30.46 45.01 20.70
CA THR A 173 -30.35 44.01 21.76
C THR A 173 -29.64 42.78 21.19
N SER A 174 -28.32 42.72 21.32
CA SER A 174 -27.58 41.47 21.19
C SER A 174 -27.65 40.74 22.53
N SER A 175 -28.40 39.65 22.58
CA SER A 175 -28.26 38.65 23.64
C SER A 175 -26.94 37.92 23.42
N GLU A 176 -25.86 38.45 23.99
CA GLU A 176 -24.59 37.74 24.12
C GLU A 176 -24.78 36.62 25.15
N GLU A 177 -25.00 35.39 24.70
CA GLU A 177 -24.78 34.21 25.53
C GLU A 177 -23.26 34.05 25.75
N SER A 178 -22.77 34.61 26.85
CA SER A 178 -21.40 34.42 27.29
C SER A 178 -21.23 32.98 27.81
N VAL A 179 -20.59 32.13 27.02
CA VAL A 179 -20.21 30.77 27.45
C VAL A 179 -18.99 30.88 28.37
N SER A 180 -19.18 30.63 29.67
CA SER A 180 -18.08 30.43 30.62
C SER A 180 -17.68 28.95 30.65
N ALA A 181 -16.43 28.69 30.27
CA ALA A 181 -15.83 27.36 30.29
C ALA A 181 -14.81 27.25 31.44
N ARG A 182 -14.60 26.06 32.00
CA ARG A 182 -13.56 25.81 33.02
C ARG A 182 -12.64 24.69 32.57
N LEU A 183 -11.33 24.81 32.83
CA LEU A 183 -10.42 23.67 32.68
C LEU A 183 -10.27 22.98 34.04
N ALA A 184 -10.65 21.70 34.09
CA ALA A 184 -10.32 20.81 35.21
C ALA A 184 -9.22 19.83 34.78
N HIS A 185 -8.36 19.43 35.70
CA HIS A 185 -7.36 18.40 35.45
C HIS A 185 -7.52 17.29 36.48
N ALA A 186 -7.25 16.05 36.07
CA ALA A 186 -7.15 14.89 36.95
C ALA A 186 -5.75 14.30 36.85
N ASP A 187 -5.11 14.08 38.00
CA ASP A 187 -3.73 13.61 38.10
C ASP A 187 -3.69 12.15 38.57
N GLY A 188 -3.25 11.22 37.72
CA GLY A 188 -2.91 9.86 38.14
C GLY A 188 -1.46 9.75 38.62
N ALA A 189 -1.21 9.43 39.89
CA ALA A 189 0.14 9.19 40.43
C ALA A 189 0.57 7.72 40.35
N TRP A 190 1.86 7.48 40.15
CA TRP A 190 2.49 6.15 40.02
C TRP A 190 3.07 5.71 41.39
N SER A 191 2.80 4.48 41.85
CA SER A 191 3.59 3.85 42.92
C SER A 191 3.76 2.34 42.70
N CYS A 192 4.98 1.91 42.39
CA CYS A 192 5.40 0.52 42.55
C CYS A 192 5.95 0.31 43.97
N ALA A 193 5.09 0.13 44.96
CA ALA A 193 5.41 -0.54 46.23
C ALA A 193 4.14 -0.72 47.06
N ASP A 194 3.97 -1.90 47.64
CA ASP A 194 3.03 -2.18 48.72
C ASP A 194 3.36 -1.32 49.95
N SER A 195 2.89 -0.07 50.00
CA SER A 195 2.69 0.63 51.27
C SER A 195 1.64 1.72 51.12
N ALA A 196 0.58 1.60 51.93
CA ALA A 196 -0.52 2.53 52.02
C ALA A 196 -0.07 3.92 52.48
N ALA A 197 0.11 4.84 51.53
CA ALA A 197 0.04 6.27 51.77
C ALA A 197 -0.85 6.87 50.69
N GLU A 198 -2.01 7.41 51.08
CA GLU A 198 -2.93 8.07 50.15
C GLU A 198 -2.27 9.32 49.54
N PRO A 199 -2.21 9.46 48.21
CA PRO A 199 -1.83 10.72 47.60
C PRO A 199 -2.98 11.72 47.77
N SER A 200 -2.68 12.92 48.29
CA SER A 200 -3.65 14.03 48.29
C SER A 200 -3.71 14.66 46.90
N GLU A 201 -4.72 14.33 46.11
CA GLU A 201 -5.02 15.02 44.86
C GLU A 201 -5.65 16.39 45.16
N ALA A 202 -4.94 17.46 44.85
CA ALA A 202 -5.46 18.82 44.89
C ALA A 202 -5.96 19.20 43.49
N PHE A 203 -7.28 19.25 43.29
CA PHE A 203 -7.86 19.85 42.09
C PHE A 203 -7.69 21.38 42.16
N SER A 204 -6.76 21.94 41.38
CA SER A 204 -6.78 23.38 41.08
C SER A 204 -7.68 23.63 39.87
N SER A 205 -8.80 24.32 40.08
CA SER A 205 -9.67 24.80 39.01
C SER A 205 -9.21 26.16 38.52
N LEU A 206 -9.04 26.31 37.20
CA LEU A 206 -8.88 27.62 36.58
C LEU A 206 -10.26 28.09 36.10
N LYS A 207 -10.79 29.16 36.71
CA LYS A 207 -12.00 29.83 36.21
C LYS A 207 -11.64 30.68 35.00
N LEU A 208 -12.21 30.37 33.85
CA LEU A 208 -12.21 31.25 32.67
C LEU A 208 -13.43 32.19 32.81
N ASP A 209 -13.35 33.16 33.72
CA ASP A 209 -14.37 34.22 33.78
C ASP A 209 -14.17 35.15 32.58
N THR A 210 -15.25 35.32 31.79
CA THR A 210 -15.44 36.31 30.70
C THR A 210 -14.17 36.83 30.02
N MET A 211 -13.80 36.23 28.87
CA MET A 211 -12.72 36.71 27.99
C MET A 211 -12.83 38.22 27.74
N PRO A 212 -11.99 39.07 28.36
CA PRO A 212 -11.89 40.48 28.00
C PRO A 212 -11.07 40.55 26.71
N GLN A 213 -11.48 41.38 25.75
CA GLN A 213 -10.95 41.50 24.38
C GLN A 213 -9.42 41.68 24.18
N ARG A 214 -8.58 41.66 25.22
CA ARG A 214 -7.12 41.75 25.10
C ARG A 214 -6.47 41.41 26.45
N ARG A 215 -6.13 40.15 26.70
CA ARG A 215 -5.11 39.79 27.70
C ARG A 215 -4.01 38.99 27.02
N GLU A 216 -2.81 39.14 27.59
CA GLU A 216 -1.55 38.54 27.18
C GLU A 216 -1.72 37.04 26.90
N LYS A 217 -1.06 36.54 25.84
CA LYS A 217 -0.94 35.13 25.46
C LYS A 217 -0.59 34.29 26.71
N GLY A 218 -1.62 33.74 27.35
CA GLY A 218 -1.51 33.11 28.66
C GLY A 218 -1.51 31.60 28.53
N MET A 219 -0.42 30.96 28.92
CA MET A 219 -0.38 29.51 29.09
C MET A 219 -1.38 29.11 30.18
N VAL A 220 -2.37 28.30 29.81
CA VAL A 220 -3.49 27.91 30.67
C VAL A 220 -3.09 26.75 31.58
N TRP A 221 -2.15 25.93 31.13
CA TRP A 221 -1.59 24.84 31.92
C TRP A 221 -0.11 24.62 31.58
N ALA A 222 0.70 24.30 32.58
CA ALA A 222 2.10 23.91 32.42
C ALA A 222 2.42 22.71 33.30
N PRO A 223 3.32 21.80 32.87
CA PRO A 223 3.72 20.67 33.70
C PRO A 223 4.40 21.15 34.99
N PRO A 224 4.09 20.55 36.14
CA PRO A 224 4.72 20.91 37.40
C PRO A 224 6.24 20.70 37.34
N GLY A 225 6.98 21.61 37.98
CA GLY A 225 8.44 21.54 38.02
C GLY A 225 9.13 21.80 36.67
N GLY A 226 8.43 22.36 35.68
CA GLY A 226 9.00 22.63 34.36
C GLY A 226 9.33 21.37 33.57
N ALA A 227 8.62 20.27 33.82
CA ALA A 227 8.68 19.10 32.96
C ALA A 227 8.26 19.47 31.52
N THR A 228 8.74 18.72 30.54
CA THR A 228 8.42 18.95 29.13
C THR A 228 7.38 17.96 28.66
N ILE A 229 6.41 18.45 27.90
CA ILE A 229 5.44 17.61 27.17
C ILE A 229 6.19 16.92 26.03
N SER A 230 6.00 15.61 25.84
CA SER A 230 6.57 14.86 24.70
C SER A 230 5.59 14.63 23.58
N CYS A 231 4.33 14.34 23.92
CA CYS A 231 3.24 14.17 22.98
C CYS A 231 1.93 14.58 23.65
N ALA A 232 0.98 14.98 22.83
CA ALA A 232 -0.36 15.36 23.25
C ALA A 232 -1.37 14.97 22.18
N CYS A 233 -2.64 14.93 22.56
CA CYS A 233 -3.77 14.75 21.66
C CYS A 233 -4.86 15.72 22.08
N VAL A 234 -5.38 16.51 21.14
CA VAL A 234 -6.48 17.45 21.39
C VAL A 234 -7.75 16.84 20.82
N LEU A 235 -8.77 16.72 21.67
CA LEU A 235 -10.08 16.17 21.37
C LEU A 235 -11.15 17.22 21.68
N GLU A 236 -12.35 17.03 21.14
CA GLU A 236 -13.49 17.83 21.56
C GLU A 236 -13.72 17.65 23.07
N GLY A 237 -13.70 18.77 23.79
CA GLY A 237 -13.83 18.81 25.25
C GLY A 237 -12.59 18.45 26.06
N PHE A 238 -11.50 17.88 25.50
CA PHE A 238 -10.37 17.41 26.30
C PHE A 238 -9.00 17.56 25.62
N VAL A 239 -7.94 17.71 26.43
CA VAL A 239 -6.53 17.63 25.99
C VAL A 239 -5.83 16.54 26.80
N LEU A 240 -5.28 15.54 26.12
CA LEU A 240 -4.46 14.50 26.71
C LEU A 240 -2.98 14.84 26.54
N ILE A 241 -2.20 14.72 27.61
CA ILE A 241 -0.80 15.15 27.65
C ILE A 241 0.06 14.08 28.28
N ALA A 242 1.10 13.63 27.57
CA ALA A 242 2.10 12.74 28.14
C ALA A 242 3.37 13.51 28.52
N CYS A 243 3.80 13.31 29.77
CA CYS A 243 5.04 13.88 30.30
C CYS A 243 5.99 12.76 30.74
N PRO A 244 7.02 12.40 29.95
CA PRO A 244 7.88 11.26 30.24
C PRO A 244 8.62 11.38 31.56
N LYS A 245 9.09 12.60 31.90
CA LYS A 245 9.77 12.88 33.17
C LYS A 245 8.88 12.66 34.38
N LEU A 246 7.58 12.94 34.24
CA LEU A 246 6.60 12.74 35.31
C LEU A 246 6.10 11.29 35.34
N ARG A 247 6.29 10.52 34.26
CA ARG A 247 5.68 9.19 34.05
C ARG A 247 4.17 9.24 34.26
N ARG A 248 3.54 10.31 33.76
CA ARG A 248 2.11 10.59 33.92
C ARG A 248 1.48 10.95 32.57
N LEU A 249 0.24 10.53 32.42
CA LEU A 249 -0.69 11.01 31.41
C LEU A 249 -1.68 11.93 32.13
N THR A 250 -1.76 13.18 31.71
CA THR A 250 -2.67 14.19 32.28
C THR A 250 -3.79 14.45 31.28
N ALA A 251 -5.04 14.39 31.74
CA ALA A 251 -6.21 14.79 30.96
C ALA A 251 -6.72 16.14 31.48
N LEU A 252 -6.79 17.12 30.59
CA LEU A 252 -7.41 18.42 30.83
C LEU A 252 -8.79 18.42 30.20
N ALA A 253 -9.83 18.61 31.01
CA ALA A 253 -11.22 18.62 30.57
C ALA A 253 -11.77 20.04 30.53
N LEU A 254 -12.48 20.38 29.45
CA LEU A 254 -13.30 21.58 29.36
C LEU A 254 -14.67 21.25 29.96
N ILE A 255 -15.02 21.92 31.06
CA ILE A 255 -16.29 21.77 31.75
C ILE A 255 -17.14 23.01 31.44
N GLN A 256 -18.32 22.81 30.87
CA GLN A 256 -19.30 23.88 30.68
C GLN A 256 -19.98 24.19 32.04
N ASP A 257 -20.23 25.47 32.34
CA ASP A 257 -20.80 25.86 33.64
C ASP A 257 -22.23 25.30 33.88
N GLU A 258 -22.98 24.96 32.83
CA GLU A 258 -24.34 24.41 32.95
C GLU A 258 -24.35 23.00 33.58
N ASP A 259 -23.36 22.15 33.26
CA ASP A 259 -23.23 20.78 33.80
C ASP A 259 -22.94 20.76 35.30
N ILE A 260 -22.33 21.84 35.81
CA ILE A 260 -22.03 22.00 37.24
C ILE A 260 -23.32 22.28 38.03
N SER A 261 -24.31 22.92 37.40
CA SER A 261 -25.60 23.24 38.04
C SER A 261 -26.52 22.03 38.21
N ALA A 262 -26.43 21.04 37.31
CA ALA A 262 -27.11 19.74 37.43
C ALA A 262 -26.52 18.84 38.54
N CYS A 263 -25.29 19.13 39.00
CA CYS A 263 -24.61 18.41 40.07
C CYS A 263 -24.89 18.97 41.49
N GLY A 264 -25.96 19.77 41.65
CA GLY A 264 -26.32 20.44 42.90
C GLY A 264 -26.66 19.49 44.07
N ASN A 265 -25.90 19.64 45.17
CA ASN A 265 -26.17 19.14 46.53
C ASN A 265 -26.14 17.62 46.77
N PHE A 266 -24.96 17.00 46.66
CA PHE A 266 -24.65 15.79 47.44
C PHE A 266 -23.83 16.14 48.68
N SER A 267 -24.48 16.11 49.84
CA SER A 267 -23.83 16.16 51.15
C SER A 267 -23.05 14.88 51.42
N SER A 268 -21.75 15.03 51.70
CA SER A 268 -20.87 14.13 52.48
C SER A 268 -21.06 12.60 52.36
N GLY A 269 -21.37 12.07 51.18
CA GLY A 269 -21.48 10.63 50.91
C GLY A 269 -20.33 10.13 50.04
N LYS A 270 -19.70 9.02 50.46
CA LYS A 270 -18.55 8.37 49.82
C LYS A 270 -18.66 8.35 48.28
N ARG A 271 -17.81 9.14 47.61
CA ARG A 271 -17.64 9.11 46.15
C ARG A 271 -17.05 7.77 45.72
N LYS A 272 -17.74 7.03 44.85
CA LYS A 272 -17.16 5.88 44.14
C LYS A 272 -16.18 6.41 43.10
N ARG A 273 -14.90 6.08 43.27
CA ARG A 273 -13.78 6.42 42.38
C ARG A 273 -13.89 5.57 41.10
N GLY A 274 -14.00 6.20 39.93
CA GLY A 274 -13.85 5.53 38.63
C GLY A 274 -12.37 5.31 38.34
N VAL A 275 -11.99 4.05 38.09
CA VAL A 275 -10.59 3.64 37.87
C VAL A 275 -10.31 3.65 36.37
N LEU A 276 -9.80 4.77 35.84
CA LEU A 276 -9.24 4.86 34.48
C LEU A 276 -7.72 4.53 34.44
N ASN A 277 -7.17 4.07 35.57
CA ASN A 277 -5.75 4.26 35.91
C ASN A 277 -4.86 3.02 35.81
N GLN A 278 -5.21 1.95 35.08
CA GLN A 278 -4.35 0.75 35.06
C GLN A 278 -3.95 0.18 33.69
N ARG A 279 -4.60 0.53 32.56
CA ARG A 279 -4.27 -0.09 31.26
C ARG A 279 -3.68 0.84 30.21
N LEU A 280 -4.03 2.13 30.21
CA LEU A 280 -3.28 3.18 29.49
C LEU A 280 -1.81 3.29 29.99
N ILE A 281 -1.55 2.86 31.23
CA ILE A 281 -0.25 2.98 31.92
C ILE A 281 0.80 1.99 31.38
N GLN A 282 0.42 0.81 30.89
CA GLN A 282 1.36 -0.13 30.27
C GLN A 282 1.97 0.41 28.96
N ALA A 283 1.33 1.41 28.32
CA ALA A 283 1.87 2.03 27.12
C ALA A 283 3.04 2.99 27.41
N ALA A 284 3.05 3.65 28.57
CA ALA A 284 4.05 4.61 29.01
C ALA A 284 5.30 3.97 29.67
N GLU A 285 5.19 2.72 30.12
CA GLU A 285 6.27 1.98 30.82
C GLU A 285 7.49 1.66 29.94
N MET A 286 7.40 1.77 28.62
CA MET A 286 8.48 1.34 27.71
C MET A 286 9.45 2.45 27.26
N GLY A 287 9.26 3.72 27.64
CA GLY A 287 10.25 4.78 27.36
C GLY A 287 10.53 5.03 25.87
N ILE A 288 9.50 4.94 25.02
CA ILE A 288 9.61 5.09 23.56
C ILE A 288 8.67 6.21 23.10
N ASP A 289 9.12 6.99 22.11
CA ASP A 289 8.33 7.99 21.37
C ASP A 289 7.04 7.34 20.83
N ALA A 290 5.92 7.60 21.50
CA ALA A 290 4.61 7.08 21.14
C ALA A 290 3.73 8.24 20.69
N GLU A 291 3.14 8.09 19.51
CA GLU A 291 2.12 9.00 19.00
C GLU A 291 0.75 8.53 19.48
N LEU A 292 -0.09 9.47 19.93
CA LEU A 292 -1.48 9.22 20.29
C LEU A 292 -2.37 9.86 19.22
N SER A 293 -3.15 9.03 18.53
CA SER A 293 -4.14 9.50 17.55
C SER A 293 -5.52 8.90 17.87
N TYR A 294 -6.57 9.65 17.54
CA TYR A 294 -7.98 9.34 17.76
C TYR A 294 -8.71 9.20 16.42
N LEU A 295 -9.81 8.42 16.37
CA LEU A 295 -10.34 7.94 15.09
C LEU A 295 -11.87 7.84 14.96
N THR A 296 -12.68 8.18 15.97
CA THR A 296 -14.13 7.89 15.93
C THR A 296 -14.99 8.99 16.53
N ASP A 297 -16.00 9.50 15.82
CA ASP A 297 -16.97 10.47 16.36
C ASP A 297 -18.07 9.82 17.24
N VAL A 298 -18.01 8.50 17.46
CA VAL A 298 -19.00 7.76 18.25
C VAL A 298 -18.51 7.64 19.70
N PRO A 299 -19.24 8.15 20.71
CA PRO A 299 -18.81 8.18 22.12
C PRO A 299 -18.65 6.80 22.78
N GLU A 300 -18.95 5.69 22.09
CA GLU A 300 -18.94 4.32 22.63
C GLU A 300 -17.64 3.54 22.34
N SER A 301 -16.75 4.00 21.46
CA SER A 301 -15.48 3.34 21.16
C SER A 301 -14.38 4.36 20.91
N VAL A 302 -13.23 4.19 21.60
CA VAL A 302 -12.05 5.05 21.46
C VAL A 302 -10.92 4.20 20.91
N LEU A 303 -10.56 4.40 19.65
CA LEU A 303 -9.43 3.71 19.05
C LEU A 303 -8.12 4.41 19.45
N LEU A 304 -7.24 3.71 20.16
CA LEU A 304 -5.92 4.22 20.56
C LEU A 304 -4.83 3.52 19.77
N LEU A 305 -4.35 4.20 18.74
CA LEU A 305 -3.29 3.69 17.90
C LEU A 305 -1.91 4.01 18.49
N LYS A 306 -1.01 3.02 18.52
CA LYS A 306 0.33 3.17 19.06
C LYS A 306 1.42 2.98 17.99
N GLY A 307 2.00 4.08 17.52
CA GLY A 307 3.32 4.02 16.88
C GLY A 307 4.39 3.61 17.90
N SER A 308 5.29 2.67 17.57
CA SER A 308 6.50 2.46 18.38
C SER A 308 7.74 2.77 17.56
N GLY A 309 8.73 3.39 18.18
CA GLY A 309 9.95 3.92 17.56
C GLY A 309 10.75 2.95 16.68
N SER A 310 10.61 1.63 16.86
CA SER A 310 11.26 0.63 16.02
C SER A 310 10.31 -0.09 15.06
N HIS A 311 9.01 -0.16 15.38
CA HIS A 311 7.96 -0.82 14.59
C HIS A 311 6.59 -0.21 14.93
N SER A 312 5.84 0.26 13.93
CA SER A 312 4.46 0.71 14.15
C SER A 312 3.55 -0.50 14.37
N ARG A 313 2.77 -0.47 15.47
CA ARG A 313 1.85 -1.55 15.87
C ARG A 313 0.48 -0.96 16.16
N MET A 314 -0.47 -1.20 15.28
CA MET A 314 -1.86 -0.83 15.52
C MET A 314 -2.44 -1.64 16.67
N GLN A 315 -3.27 -1.02 17.52
CA GLN A 315 -4.05 -1.68 18.57
C GLN A 315 -5.42 -1.00 18.60
N GLU A 316 -6.50 -1.76 18.45
CA GLU A 316 -7.85 -1.24 18.68
C GLU A 316 -8.20 -1.28 20.16
N CYS A 317 -9.05 -0.37 20.61
CA CYS A 317 -9.61 -0.34 21.95
C CYS A 317 -11.11 -0.06 21.83
N SER A 318 -11.96 -0.78 22.55
CA SER A 318 -13.39 -0.52 22.58
C SER A 318 -13.88 -0.40 24.03
N ALA A 319 -14.89 0.43 24.26
CA ALA A 319 -15.60 0.46 25.52
C ALA A 319 -16.87 -0.38 25.39
N ALA A 320 -17.18 -1.16 26.43
CA ALA A 320 -18.49 -1.77 26.56
C ALA A 320 -19.26 -0.94 27.59
N SER A 321 -20.15 -0.05 27.13
CA SER A 321 -21.10 0.60 28.03
C SER A 321 -22.32 -0.29 28.21
N SER A 322 -22.40 -0.99 29.35
CA SER A 322 -23.69 -1.54 29.81
C SER A 322 -24.50 -0.39 30.41
N SER A 323 -25.52 0.07 29.69
CA SER A 323 -26.68 0.90 30.07
C SER A 323 -26.62 1.82 31.32
N GLU A 324 -26.98 3.08 31.08
CA GLU A 324 -27.54 4.12 31.97
C GLU A 324 -26.68 4.81 33.04
N ASP A 325 -25.51 4.29 33.45
CA ASP A 325 -24.60 5.03 34.37
C ASP A 325 -23.26 5.37 33.68
N VAL A 326 -23.27 6.37 32.80
CA VAL A 326 -22.11 6.84 32.00
C VAL A 326 -20.95 7.35 32.87
N ALA A 327 -21.20 7.73 34.13
CA ALA A 327 -20.20 8.37 34.99
C ALA A 327 -19.18 7.42 35.65
N ALA A 328 -19.32 6.09 35.52
CA ALA A 328 -18.46 5.13 36.23
C ALA A 328 -18.19 3.80 35.48
N SER A 329 -18.28 3.77 34.16
CA SER A 329 -17.97 2.56 33.38
C SER A 329 -16.48 2.22 33.41
N ASN A 330 -16.16 0.94 33.64
CA ASN A 330 -14.78 0.42 33.56
C ASN A 330 -14.41 0.27 32.08
N TRP A 331 -13.52 1.14 31.59
CA TRP A 331 -12.97 1.04 30.25
C TRP A 331 -12.03 -0.18 30.17
N GLN A 332 -12.42 -1.20 29.39
CA GLN A 332 -11.59 -2.39 29.20
C GLN A 332 -10.90 -2.37 27.84
N MET A 333 -9.65 -1.92 27.85
CA MET A 333 -8.74 -1.97 26.69
C MET A 333 -8.51 -3.43 26.24
N ARG A 334 -8.74 -3.73 24.96
CA ARG A 334 -8.47 -5.04 24.34
C ARG A 334 -7.78 -4.84 23.00
N VAL A 335 -6.52 -5.25 22.89
CA VAL A 335 -5.78 -5.27 21.62
C VAL A 335 -6.45 -6.25 20.65
N VAL A 336 -7.02 -5.74 19.56
CA VAL A 336 -7.73 -6.57 18.56
C VAL A 336 -6.80 -7.14 17.50
N CYS A 337 -5.85 -6.33 16.99
CA CYS A 337 -4.84 -6.80 16.05
C CYS A 337 -3.49 -6.11 16.32
N VAL A 338 -2.41 -6.67 15.79
CA VAL A 338 -1.09 -6.02 15.71
C VAL A 338 -0.55 -6.25 14.31
N ARG A 339 -0.53 -5.20 13.48
CA ARG A 339 0.07 -5.22 12.15
C ARG A 339 1.27 -4.27 12.08
N ARG A 340 2.31 -4.69 11.37
CA ARG A 340 3.52 -3.90 11.12
C ARG A 340 3.39 -3.25 9.74
N PHE A 341 3.26 -1.93 9.71
CA PHE A 341 2.98 -1.19 8.48
C PHE A 341 4.20 -0.47 7.88
N ALA A 342 5.15 -0.05 8.72
CA ALA A 342 6.35 0.65 8.26
C ALA A 342 7.55 0.32 9.15
N ALA A 343 8.76 0.60 8.66
CA ALA A 343 9.98 0.57 9.46
C ALA A 343 10.18 1.86 10.30
N VAL A 344 9.43 2.92 9.98
CA VAL A 344 9.44 4.23 10.65
C VAL A 344 8.14 4.40 11.46
N PRO A 345 8.14 5.20 12.55
CA PRO A 345 6.91 5.61 13.22
C PRO A 345 5.84 6.09 12.22
N VAL A 346 4.62 5.60 12.38
CA VAL A 346 3.47 5.96 11.56
C VAL A 346 2.63 6.94 12.34
N ARG A 347 2.41 8.10 11.73
CA ARG A 347 1.48 9.13 12.18
C ARG A 347 0.09 8.81 11.69
N LEU A 348 -0.92 9.13 12.48
CA LEU A 348 -2.29 8.80 12.14
C LEU A 348 -3.14 10.04 12.28
N THR A 349 -3.77 10.40 11.17
CA THR A 349 -4.60 11.58 11.08
C THR A 349 -6.03 11.13 10.80
N PRO A 350 -6.98 11.36 11.71
CA PRO A 350 -8.38 11.03 11.43
C PRO A 350 -8.86 11.74 10.18
N LEU A 351 -9.65 11.03 9.39
CA LEU A 351 -10.37 11.58 8.25
C LEU A 351 -11.83 11.82 8.65
N PRO A 352 -12.51 12.78 8.02
CA PRO A 352 -13.92 13.02 8.30
C PRO A 352 -14.77 11.79 7.93
N THR A 353 -15.88 11.60 8.64
CA THR A 353 -16.75 10.42 8.55
C THR A 353 -17.45 10.23 7.20
N ASP A 354 -17.39 11.22 6.31
CA ASP A 354 -17.90 11.17 4.95
C ASP A 354 -16.91 10.54 3.95
N MET A 355 -15.64 10.40 4.33
CA MET A 355 -14.64 9.72 3.52
C MET A 355 -14.81 8.19 3.63
N GLN A 356 -14.37 7.47 2.60
CA GLN A 356 -14.37 6.00 2.60
C GLN A 356 -13.35 5.38 3.59
N ALA A 357 -12.53 6.23 4.21
CA ALA A 357 -11.50 5.85 5.16
C ALA A 357 -11.64 6.71 6.41
N ASP A 358 -11.34 6.10 7.56
CA ASP A 358 -11.47 6.75 8.86
C ASP A 358 -10.16 7.43 9.29
N ALA A 359 -9.00 7.02 8.74
CA ALA A 359 -7.75 7.71 8.98
C ALA A 359 -6.75 7.63 7.82
N LEU A 360 -5.83 8.57 7.83
CA LEU A 360 -4.63 8.60 7.03
C LEU A 360 -3.44 8.19 7.89
N ALA A 361 -2.75 7.12 7.51
CA ALA A 361 -1.51 6.65 8.11
C ALA A 361 -0.32 7.19 7.32
N VAL A 362 0.52 8.02 7.93
CA VAL A 362 1.69 8.65 7.31
C VAL A 362 2.96 8.11 7.96
N GLY A 363 3.74 7.31 7.23
CA GLY A 363 5.06 6.82 7.64
C GLY A 363 6.05 6.89 6.48
N GLU A 364 6.75 5.78 6.20
CA GLU A 364 7.51 5.65 4.92
C GLU A 364 6.60 5.70 3.70
N ARG A 365 5.30 5.40 3.90
CA ARG A 365 4.24 5.54 2.92
C ARG A 365 3.05 6.21 3.55
N VAL A 366 2.21 6.77 2.68
CA VAL A 366 0.88 7.20 3.05
C VAL A 366 -0.09 6.08 2.75
N SER A 367 -0.99 5.78 3.68
CA SER A 367 -2.05 4.80 3.52
C SER A 367 -3.36 5.34 4.08
N LEU A 368 -4.48 4.99 3.47
CA LEU A 368 -5.80 5.13 4.04
C LEU A 368 -6.09 3.91 4.92
N LEU A 369 -6.72 4.15 6.05
CA LEU A 369 -7.17 3.16 7.00
C LEU A 369 -8.69 3.23 7.08
N SER A 370 -9.34 2.12 6.76
CA SER A 370 -10.79 1.98 6.90
C SER A 370 -11.10 0.88 7.92
N PHE A 371 -11.99 1.17 8.85
CA PHE A 371 -12.49 0.30 9.90
C PHE A 371 -13.90 -0.11 9.52
N SER A 372 -14.13 -1.41 9.40
CA SER A 372 -15.47 -1.94 9.18
C SER A 372 -16.13 -2.21 10.53
N PRO A 373 -17.11 -1.39 10.98
CA PRO A 373 -17.61 -1.40 12.36
C PRO A 373 -18.28 -2.72 12.78
N GLY A 374 -18.63 -3.59 11.82
CA GLY A 374 -19.24 -4.89 12.09
C GLY A 374 -18.25 -6.06 12.10
N SER A 375 -17.18 -5.99 11.32
CA SER A 375 -16.24 -7.11 11.16
C SER A 375 -15.00 -7.00 12.04
N GLY A 376 -14.74 -5.81 12.63
CA GLY A 376 -13.49 -5.52 13.33
C GLY A 376 -12.28 -5.59 12.41
N ARG A 377 -12.49 -5.56 11.09
CA ARG A 377 -11.42 -5.56 10.10
C ARG A 377 -10.93 -4.16 9.84
N ILE A 378 -9.62 -4.10 9.62
CA ILE A 378 -8.89 -2.90 9.25
C ILE A 378 -8.39 -3.11 7.84
N GLN A 379 -8.96 -2.35 6.91
CA GLN A 379 -8.48 -2.25 5.55
C GLN A 379 -7.41 -1.16 5.49
N LEU A 380 -6.35 -1.44 4.74
CA LEU A 380 -5.25 -0.52 4.54
C LEU A 380 -5.02 -0.37 3.04
N ASP A 381 -5.37 0.80 2.52
CA ASP A 381 -5.18 1.13 1.12
C ASP A 381 -3.95 2.03 1.04
N TYR A 382 -2.97 1.68 0.22
CA TYR A 382 -1.76 2.49 0.09
C TYR A 382 -2.02 3.59 -0.94
N ILE A 383 -1.39 4.73 -0.71
CA ILE A 383 -1.47 5.85 -1.64
C ILE A 383 -0.14 5.96 -2.38
N ASP A 384 -0.17 5.90 -3.71
CA ASP A 384 1.02 6.18 -4.50
C ASP A 384 1.24 7.68 -4.61
N MET A 385 2.50 8.06 -4.46
CA MET A 385 2.97 9.39 -4.81
C MET A 385 4.08 9.22 -5.83
N ALA A 386 3.80 9.70 -7.05
CA ALA A 386 4.62 9.50 -8.25
C ALA A 386 6.12 9.83 -8.05
N ASP A 387 6.49 10.69 -7.10
CA ASP A 387 7.79 11.36 -7.05
C ASP A 387 8.73 11.05 -5.85
N GLN A 388 8.62 9.89 -5.17
CA GLN A 388 9.45 9.57 -3.97
C GLN A 388 9.36 10.64 -2.87
N LEU A 389 8.28 11.40 -2.87
CA LEU A 389 8.07 12.46 -1.91
C LEU A 389 7.82 11.79 -0.55
N MET A 390 8.80 11.89 0.35
CA MET A 390 8.63 11.41 1.72
C MET A 390 7.66 12.37 2.39
N VAL A 391 6.46 11.89 2.62
CA VAL A 391 5.46 12.67 3.34
C VAL A 391 5.75 12.54 4.81
N SER A 392 6.09 13.67 5.40
CA SER A 392 6.36 13.77 6.82
C SER A 392 5.07 14.01 7.61
N HIS A 393 4.12 14.72 7.01
CA HIS A 393 2.86 15.12 7.63
C HIS A 393 1.77 15.21 6.57
N ALA A 394 0.55 14.84 6.93
CA ALA A 394 -0.60 15.10 6.09
C ALA A 394 -1.83 15.37 6.95
N VAL A 395 -2.73 16.22 6.45
CA VAL A 395 -4.00 16.55 7.10
C VAL A 395 -5.12 16.66 6.08
N PRO A 396 -6.34 16.25 6.42
CA PRO A 396 -7.48 16.48 5.55
C PRO A 396 -7.75 17.98 5.40
N LEU A 397 -8.00 18.41 4.17
CA LEU A 397 -8.54 19.71 3.84
C LEU A 397 -9.92 19.50 3.22
N MET A 398 -10.94 20.12 3.80
CA MET A 398 -12.23 20.18 3.12
C MET A 398 -12.16 21.15 1.95
N ASP A 399 -12.49 20.66 0.76
CA ASP A 399 -12.55 21.49 -0.44
C ASP A 399 -13.70 22.49 -0.33
N LEU A 400 -13.37 23.78 -0.43
CA LEU A 400 -14.33 24.88 -0.39
C LEU A 400 -15.01 25.11 -1.75
N SER A 401 -14.49 24.50 -2.83
CA SER A 401 -14.92 24.79 -4.21
C SER A 401 -16.32 24.26 -4.54
N ASP A 402 -16.83 23.28 -3.78
CA ASP A 402 -18.14 22.67 -4.01
C ASP A 402 -19.32 23.41 -3.35
N ILE A 403 -19.05 24.34 -2.43
CA ILE A 403 -20.10 25.08 -1.73
C ILE A 403 -20.85 26.04 -2.67
N ASP A 404 -20.17 26.54 -3.71
CA ASP A 404 -20.75 27.50 -4.65
C ASP A 404 -21.56 26.85 -5.79
N SER A 405 -21.45 25.54 -6.04
CA SER A 405 -22.02 24.93 -7.24
C SER A 405 -23.47 24.43 -7.11
N GLY A 406 -24.00 24.32 -5.88
CA GLY A 406 -25.40 23.93 -5.60
C GLY A 406 -25.82 22.56 -6.17
N LYS A 407 -24.87 21.77 -6.68
CA LYS A 407 -25.10 20.42 -7.19
C LYS A 407 -24.66 19.44 -6.11
N SER A 408 -25.50 18.46 -5.82
CA SER A 408 -25.15 17.30 -5.00
C SER A 408 -23.92 16.63 -5.62
N THR A 409 -22.75 16.81 -5.00
CA THR A 409 -21.49 16.26 -5.45
C THR A 409 -21.09 15.04 -4.62
N ARG A 410 -20.43 14.13 -5.32
CA ARG A 410 -19.70 13.01 -4.77
C ARG A 410 -18.40 13.59 -4.21
N TRP A 411 -18.19 13.48 -2.91
CA TRP A 411 -17.04 14.03 -2.19
C TRP A 411 -15.71 13.57 -2.82
N SER A 412 -14.86 14.52 -3.24
CA SER A 412 -13.44 14.27 -3.50
C SER A 412 -12.64 14.81 -2.32
N GLY A 413 -12.15 13.92 -1.46
CA GLY A 413 -11.31 14.33 -0.32
C GLY A 413 -10.02 14.97 -0.81
N THR A 414 -9.74 16.20 -0.37
CA THR A 414 -8.45 16.86 -0.58
C THR A 414 -7.60 16.70 0.68
N ALA A 415 -6.30 16.45 0.55
CA ALA A 415 -5.37 16.42 1.68
C ALA A 415 -4.22 17.40 1.44
N ALA A 416 -3.85 18.15 2.48
CA ALA A 416 -2.58 18.87 2.50
C ALA A 416 -1.47 17.93 2.96
N VAL A 417 -0.35 17.97 2.24
CA VAL A 417 0.75 17.04 2.42
C VAL A 417 2.05 17.81 2.48
N VAL A 418 2.85 17.60 3.53
CA VAL A 418 4.19 18.16 3.65
C VAL A 418 5.20 17.13 3.20
N VAL A 419 5.89 17.49 2.13
CA VAL A 419 6.90 16.67 1.50
C VAL A 419 8.29 17.13 1.92
N ASP A 420 9.04 16.23 2.55
CA ASP A 420 10.46 16.48 2.81
C ASP A 420 11.29 15.99 1.62
N ARG A 421 12.03 16.91 0.98
CA ARG A 421 13.03 16.54 -0.02
C ARG A 421 14.36 16.35 0.69
N GLN A 422 14.74 15.09 0.91
CA GLN A 422 16.12 14.79 1.23
C GLN A 422 16.99 15.21 0.04
N CYS A 423 17.81 16.23 0.24
CA CYS A 423 18.75 16.74 -0.74
C CYS A 423 19.76 15.65 -1.09
N VAL A 424 19.52 14.91 -2.17
CA VAL A 424 20.60 14.31 -2.95
C VAL A 424 21.15 15.46 -3.80
N ASN A 425 22.40 15.85 -3.54
CA ASN A 425 23.10 16.87 -4.33
C ASN A 425 23.21 16.43 -5.79
N GLU A 426 22.24 16.77 -6.63
CA GLU A 426 22.40 16.84 -8.07
C GLU A 426 21.82 18.17 -8.58
N ASP A 427 22.66 18.94 -9.27
CA ASP A 427 22.35 20.26 -9.82
C ASP A 427 21.10 20.23 -10.72
N PRO A 428 20.10 21.10 -10.51
CA PRO A 428 18.96 21.19 -11.42
C PRO A 428 19.28 22.22 -12.52
N LEU A 429 19.73 21.74 -13.68
CA LEU A 429 19.63 22.54 -14.91
C LEU A 429 18.18 22.51 -15.42
N HIS A 430 17.53 23.66 -15.35
CA HIS A 430 16.21 23.95 -15.92
C HIS A 430 16.11 23.61 -17.41
N CYS A 431 15.07 22.88 -17.81
CA CYS A 431 14.49 22.91 -19.16
C CYS A 431 12.96 22.67 -19.04
N PRO A 432 12.10 23.34 -19.82
CA PRO A 432 10.63 23.28 -19.64
C PRO A 432 10.07 21.89 -19.99
N GLN A 433 9.13 21.43 -19.16
CA GLN A 433 8.68 20.03 -19.02
C GLN A 433 7.24 19.78 -19.50
N ASP A 434 6.71 20.59 -20.39
CA ASP A 434 5.33 20.41 -20.84
C ASP A 434 5.30 19.66 -22.19
N ILE A 435 4.66 18.48 -22.18
CA ILE A 435 4.27 17.58 -23.30
C ILE A 435 5.12 16.31 -23.49
N PHE A 436 6.38 16.23 -23.04
CA PHE A 436 7.11 14.95 -22.98
C PHE A 436 8.04 14.93 -21.77
N GLY A 437 7.59 14.28 -20.69
CA GLY A 437 8.37 14.05 -19.48
C GLY A 437 9.69 13.34 -19.77
N ARG A 438 10.73 13.69 -18.98
CA ARG A 438 12.13 13.22 -19.04
C ARG A 438 12.35 11.95 -19.85
N ALA A 439 13.15 12.12 -20.90
CA ALA A 439 13.77 11.07 -21.69
C ALA A 439 14.61 10.12 -20.80
N GLY A 440 13.96 9.13 -20.20
CA GLY A 440 14.51 7.78 -20.25
C GLY A 440 14.56 7.40 -21.72
N SER A 441 15.68 6.84 -22.18
CA SER A 441 15.75 6.31 -23.53
C SER A 441 14.82 5.10 -23.62
N TYR A 442 13.54 5.34 -23.91
CA TYR A 442 12.63 4.29 -24.29
C TYR A 442 13.07 3.82 -25.66
N MET A 443 13.41 2.54 -25.78
CA MET A 443 13.50 1.91 -27.09
C MET A 443 12.09 1.77 -27.65
N THR A 444 11.50 2.87 -28.13
CA THR A 444 10.34 2.77 -29.02
C THR A 444 10.88 2.41 -30.39
N LEU A 445 11.16 1.12 -30.61
CA LEU A 445 11.36 0.60 -31.97
C LEU A 445 10.01 0.66 -32.68
N VAL A 446 9.62 1.85 -33.15
CA VAL A 446 8.51 2.05 -34.07
C VAL A 446 8.95 1.49 -35.43
N ALA A 447 8.78 0.19 -35.62
CA ALA A 447 8.92 -0.43 -36.93
C ALA A 447 7.90 -1.56 -37.03
N GLY A 448 7.07 -1.53 -38.09
CA GLY A 448 6.04 -2.53 -38.38
C GLY A 448 6.56 -3.90 -38.79
N LEU A 449 7.45 -4.48 -37.97
CA LEU A 449 7.93 -5.85 -38.08
C LEU A 449 7.44 -6.67 -36.87
N PRO A 450 7.15 -7.98 -37.03
CA PRO A 450 6.12 -8.63 -36.19
C PRO A 450 6.60 -9.10 -34.81
N THR A 451 7.89 -9.11 -34.50
CA THR A 451 8.41 -9.71 -33.26
C THR A 451 9.74 -9.09 -32.83
N PHE A 452 9.74 -8.45 -31.66
CA PHE A 452 10.97 -8.04 -30.96
C PHE A 452 11.00 -8.75 -29.60
N LEU A 453 12.10 -9.47 -29.33
CA LEU A 453 12.31 -10.15 -28.06
C LEU A 453 13.53 -9.56 -27.39
N CYS A 454 13.33 -8.96 -26.23
CA CYS A 454 14.39 -8.24 -25.52
C CYS A 454 14.66 -8.92 -24.17
N THR A 455 15.91 -9.31 -23.95
CA THR A 455 16.41 -9.68 -22.62
C THR A 455 17.56 -8.77 -22.24
N THR A 456 17.69 -8.50 -20.97
CA THR A 456 18.75 -7.67 -20.39
C THR A 456 19.84 -8.56 -19.82
N PHE A 457 21.10 -8.16 -20.02
CA PHE A 457 22.21 -8.92 -19.48
C PHE A 457 23.39 -8.03 -19.11
N GLY A 458 23.91 -8.25 -17.90
CA GLY A 458 25.12 -7.62 -17.41
C GLY A 458 25.00 -6.11 -17.16
N ALA A 459 25.64 -5.68 -16.08
CA ALA A 459 26.12 -4.31 -15.95
C ALA A 459 27.64 -4.40 -15.96
N ASP A 460 28.31 -3.73 -16.90
CA ASP A 460 29.75 -3.58 -16.78
C ASP A 460 30.06 -2.76 -15.53
N ARG A 461 31.31 -2.77 -15.04
CA ARG A 461 31.79 -1.91 -13.95
C ARG A 461 31.47 -0.43 -14.17
N CYS A 462 31.21 -0.03 -15.42
CA CYS A 462 30.78 1.31 -15.83
C CYS A 462 29.25 1.55 -15.75
N LYS A 463 28.47 0.67 -15.12
CA LYS A 463 27.00 0.75 -14.96
C LYS A 463 26.21 0.85 -16.29
N ARG A 464 26.76 0.36 -17.40
CA ARG A 464 26.03 0.26 -18.68
C ARG A 464 25.18 -1.01 -18.69
N ALA A 465 23.91 -0.89 -19.04
CA ALA A 465 23.02 -2.02 -19.22
C ALA A 465 23.09 -2.50 -20.67
N TYR A 466 23.25 -3.80 -20.89
CA TYR A 466 23.16 -4.37 -22.24
C TYR A 466 21.83 -5.11 -22.44
N PHE A 467 21.32 -5.03 -23.66
CA PHE A 467 20.09 -5.68 -24.08
C PHE A 467 20.36 -6.47 -25.34
N ALA A 468 19.86 -7.69 -25.42
CA ALA A 468 19.86 -8.48 -26.63
C ALA A 468 18.45 -8.48 -27.23
N VAL A 469 18.35 -8.04 -28.48
CA VAL A 469 17.11 -7.99 -29.24
C VAL A 469 17.17 -9.01 -30.37
N GLY A 470 16.32 -10.03 -30.29
CA GLY A 470 16.07 -10.97 -31.38
C GLY A 470 14.95 -10.44 -32.29
N PHE A 471 15.15 -10.47 -33.60
CA PHE A 471 14.11 -10.12 -34.57
C PHE A 471 14.24 -10.89 -35.89
N GLU A 472 13.15 -10.98 -36.63
CA GLU A 472 13.05 -11.58 -37.95
C GLU A 472 13.18 -10.50 -39.04
N VAL A 473 13.99 -10.76 -40.07
CA VAL A 473 14.10 -9.88 -41.24
C VAL A 473 13.48 -10.57 -42.45
N VAL A 474 12.30 -10.10 -42.85
CA VAL A 474 11.63 -10.54 -44.09
C VAL A 474 12.25 -9.78 -45.27
N LYS A 475 12.78 -10.52 -46.25
CA LYS A 475 13.32 -9.90 -47.48
C LYS A 475 12.17 -9.33 -48.32
N HIS A 476 12.02 -8.01 -48.31
CA HIS A 476 10.91 -7.26 -48.92
C HIS A 476 10.67 -7.49 -50.43
N ASN A 477 11.57 -8.15 -51.16
CA ASN A 477 11.45 -8.21 -52.61
C ASN A 477 10.39 -9.19 -53.12
N HIS A 478 9.91 -10.17 -52.34
CA HIS A 478 8.83 -11.08 -52.75
C HIS A 478 8.08 -11.70 -51.55
N PRO A 479 6.89 -11.19 -51.15
CA PRO A 479 6.11 -11.70 -50.03
C PRO A 479 5.32 -12.96 -50.42
N GLY A 480 6.01 -14.04 -50.77
CA GLY A 480 5.40 -15.36 -50.95
C GLY A 480 5.38 -16.15 -49.64
N PRO A 481 4.29 -16.89 -49.32
CA PRO A 481 4.29 -17.81 -48.18
C PRO A 481 5.40 -18.85 -48.36
N GLY A 482 6.30 -18.97 -47.38
CA GLY A 482 7.41 -19.94 -47.37
C GLY A 482 8.78 -19.42 -47.78
N MET A 483 8.98 -18.11 -47.92
CA MET A 483 10.34 -17.55 -48.04
C MET A 483 11.12 -17.74 -46.73
N PRO A 484 12.40 -18.18 -46.78
CA PRO A 484 13.23 -18.31 -45.60
C PRO A 484 13.51 -16.92 -45.01
N ALA A 485 12.96 -16.67 -43.83
CA ALA A 485 13.30 -15.49 -43.06
C ALA A 485 14.61 -15.74 -42.30
N CYS A 486 15.46 -14.72 -42.25
CA CYS A 486 16.69 -14.78 -41.46
C CYS A 486 16.48 -14.06 -40.14
N GLY A 487 17.01 -14.63 -39.06
CA GLY A 487 17.01 -14.01 -37.76
C GLY A 487 18.20 -13.07 -37.58
N HIS A 488 18.04 -12.10 -36.70
CA HIS A 488 19.10 -11.23 -36.23
C HIS A 488 19.09 -11.17 -34.71
N ILE A 489 20.28 -11.15 -34.11
CA ILE A 489 20.47 -10.77 -32.70
C ILE A 489 21.29 -9.49 -32.68
N MET A 490 20.70 -8.44 -32.12
CA MET A 490 21.35 -7.16 -31.91
C MET A 490 21.57 -6.93 -30.42
N VAL A 491 22.83 -6.76 -30.02
CA VAL A 491 23.15 -6.28 -28.67
C VAL A 491 23.19 -4.78 -28.72
N VAL A 492 22.47 -4.12 -27.83
CA VAL A 492 22.57 -2.69 -27.58
C VAL A 492 23.08 -2.43 -26.18
N SER A 493 23.81 -1.34 -26.01
CA SER A 493 24.12 -0.75 -24.70
C SER A 493 23.18 0.42 -24.48
N ALA A 494 22.52 0.47 -23.34
CA ALA A 494 21.86 1.69 -22.88
C ALA A 494 22.66 2.32 -21.72
N ASP A 495 22.79 3.63 -21.78
CA ASP A 495 23.26 4.45 -20.68
C ASP A 495 22.38 5.70 -20.53
N ALA A 496 22.74 6.59 -19.61
CA ALA A 496 21.99 7.82 -19.35
C ALA A 496 21.87 8.74 -20.59
N TYR A 497 22.69 8.54 -21.63
CA TYR A 497 22.77 9.41 -22.80
C TYR A 497 22.13 8.81 -24.05
N GLY A 498 21.74 7.53 -24.03
CA GLY A 498 21.10 6.91 -25.18
C GLY A 498 21.26 5.40 -25.26
N ILE A 499 20.82 4.87 -26.40
CA ILE A 499 20.98 3.47 -26.78
C ILE A 499 21.92 3.42 -27.97
N SER A 500 22.96 2.58 -27.89
CA SER A 500 23.93 2.40 -28.96
C SER A 500 24.04 0.91 -29.34
N PRO A 501 24.06 0.58 -30.65
CA PRO A 501 24.34 -0.78 -31.09
C PRO A 501 25.77 -1.18 -30.73
N VAL A 502 25.90 -2.35 -30.13
CA VAL A 502 27.17 -2.91 -29.66
C VAL A 502 27.61 -4.06 -30.54
N ALA A 503 26.69 -4.96 -30.87
CA ALA A 503 26.93 -6.10 -31.77
C ALA A 503 25.69 -6.43 -32.59
N ASN A 504 25.87 -6.99 -33.78
CA ASN A 504 24.80 -7.51 -34.62
C ASN A 504 25.26 -8.82 -35.25
N LEU A 505 24.46 -9.88 -35.10
CA LEU A 505 24.72 -11.19 -35.64
C LEU A 505 23.54 -11.63 -36.49
N MET A 506 23.79 -11.94 -37.77
CA MET A 506 22.79 -12.56 -38.64
C MET A 506 22.78 -14.07 -38.44
N LEU A 507 21.59 -14.65 -38.45
CA LEU A 507 21.35 -16.07 -38.22
C LEU A 507 20.54 -16.66 -39.39
N PRO A 508 20.71 -17.96 -39.66
CA PRO A 508 20.06 -18.61 -40.80
C PRO A 508 18.54 -18.70 -40.65
N ASP A 509 18.04 -18.79 -39.41
CA ASP A 509 16.63 -18.95 -39.08
C ASP A 509 16.15 -17.82 -38.14
N PRO A 510 14.84 -17.56 -38.04
CA PRO A 510 14.28 -16.54 -37.15
C PRO A 510 14.66 -16.76 -35.68
N VAL A 511 14.83 -15.67 -34.94
CA VAL A 511 15.07 -15.70 -33.48
C VAL A 511 13.73 -15.52 -32.78
N GLN A 512 13.27 -16.58 -32.11
CA GLN A 512 11.94 -16.61 -31.48
C GLN A 512 11.94 -16.38 -29.97
N ALA A 513 13.10 -16.53 -29.33
CA ALA A 513 13.27 -16.19 -27.92
C ALA A 513 14.74 -15.94 -27.63
N VAL A 514 15.00 -15.04 -26.68
CA VAL A 514 16.34 -14.76 -26.17
C VAL A 514 16.26 -14.66 -24.65
N ALA A 515 17.19 -15.29 -23.94
CA ALA A 515 17.30 -15.20 -22.49
C ALA A 515 18.77 -15.08 -22.06
N TYR A 516 18.97 -14.47 -20.89
CA TYR A 516 20.30 -14.34 -20.30
C TYR A 516 20.67 -15.58 -19.50
N LEU A 517 21.85 -16.14 -19.74
CA LEU A 517 22.36 -17.27 -18.97
C LEU A 517 23.05 -16.75 -17.70
N ARG A 518 22.34 -16.78 -16.57
CA ARG A 518 22.92 -16.46 -15.25
C ARG A 518 23.77 -17.64 -14.77
N GLY A 519 25.07 -17.46 -14.58
CA GLY A 519 26.00 -18.51 -14.16
C GLY A 519 27.45 -18.03 -14.04
N ALA A 520 28.40 -18.96 -13.80
CA ALA A 520 29.82 -18.67 -13.57
C ALA A 520 30.51 -17.95 -14.75
N ASP A 521 29.98 -18.10 -15.96
CA ASP A 521 30.41 -17.34 -17.13
C ASP A 521 29.56 -16.07 -17.27
N GLU A 522 30.02 -14.99 -16.63
CA GLU A 522 29.41 -13.67 -16.80
C GLU A 522 29.43 -13.31 -18.30
N ASN A 523 28.27 -13.05 -18.91
CA ASN A 523 28.04 -12.59 -20.30
C ASN A 523 27.71 -13.62 -21.41
N ALA A 524 27.04 -14.73 -21.08
CA ALA A 524 26.46 -15.62 -22.08
C ALA A 524 24.96 -15.35 -22.32
N LEU A 525 24.55 -15.40 -23.59
CA LEU A 525 23.16 -15.35 -24.04
C LEU A 525 22.74 -16.71 -24.58
N VAL A 526 21.48 -17.07 -24.39
CA VAL A 526 20.86 -18.21 -25.05
C VAL A 526 19.74 -17.71 -25.94
N ALA A 527 19.67 -18.21 -27.18
CA ALA A 527 18.57 -17.90 -28.08
C ALA A 527 18.00 -19.14 -28.75
N ALA A 528 16.68 -19.11 -28.96
CA ALA A 528 15.96 -20.06 -29.81
C ALA A 528 15.96 -19.53 -31.24
N VAL A 529 16.63 -20.27 -32.13
CA VAL A 529 16.87 -19.92 -33.53
C VAL A 529 16.25 -21.01 -34.40
N GLY A 530 15.04 -20.77 -34.90
CA GLY A 530 14.19 -21.82 -35.47
C GLY A 530 14.01 -23.00 -34.50
N ASN A 531 14.36 -24.21 -34.94
CA ASN A 531 14.32 -25.42 -34.11
C ASN A 531 15.64 -25.72 -33.37
N ARG A 532 16.48 -24.70 -33.13
CA ARG A 532 17.78 -24.88 -32.46
C ARG A 532 17.91 -23.96 -31.25
N LEU A 533 18.52 -24.47 -30.19
CA LEU A 533 18.95 -23.67 -29.05
C LEU A 533 20.44 -23.37 -29.22
N ALA A 534 20.82 -22.10 -29.10
CA ALA A 534 22.19 -21.66 -29.30
C ALA A 534 22.68 -20.79 -28.14
N ARG A 535 23.92 -21.00 -27.72
CA ARG A 535 24.62 -20.13 -26.77
C ARG A 535 25.53 -19.17 -27.52
N PHE A 536 25.45 -17.89 -27.17
CA PHE A 536 26.28 -16.83 -27.70
C PHE A 536 27.07 -16.17 -26.59
N ASP A 537 28.38 -16.07 -26.76
CA ASP A 537 29.21 -15.32 -25.84
C ASP A 537 29.44 -13.91 -26.36
N CYS A 538 29.32 -12.94 -25.47
CA CYS A 538 29.73 -11.57 -25.75
C CYS A 538 31.23 -11.43 -25.55
N ILE A 539 31.98 -11.62 -26.64
CA ILE A 539 33.43 -11.51 -26.63
C ILE A 539 33.81 -10.04 -26.86
N ARG A 540 34.54 -9.46 -25.90
CA ARG A 540 35.17 -8.15 -26.07
C ARG A 540 36.56 -8.33 -26.69
N ASP A 541 36.71 -7.86 -27.92
CA ASP A 541 37.98 -7.79 -28.63
C ASP A 541 38.40 -6.31 -28.72
N GLY A 542 39.09 -5.85 -27.67
CA GLY A 542 39.44 -4.44 -27.50
C GLY A 542 38.21 -3.54 -27.30
N GLN A 543 37.99 -2.60 -28.23
CA GLN A 543 36.85 -1.67 -28.21
C GLN A 543 35.59 -2.24 -28.91
N ARG A 544 35.67 -3.42 -29.52
CA ARG A 544 34.55 -4.03 -30.24
C ARG A 544 34.02 -5.22 -29.45
N THR A 545 32.72 -5.23 -29.22
CA THR A 545 32.02 -6.41 -28.73
C THR A 545 31.52 -7.20 -29.94
N ARG A 546 31.72 -8.52 -29.92
CA ARG A 546 31.19 -9.44 -30.93
C ARG A 546 30.38 -10.52 -30.24
N LEU A 547 29.32 -10.96 -30.91
CA LEU A 547 28.60 -12.18 -30.53
C LEU A 547 29.22 -13.36 -31.27
N GLY A 548 29.74 -14.34 -30.52
CA GLY A 548 30.22 -15.61 -31.05
C GLY A 548 29.29 -16.74 -30.64
N ALA A 549 28.78 -17.51 -31.61
CA ALA A 549 27.98 -18.69 -31.32
C ALA A 549 28.90 -19.85 -30.91
N ASN A 550 28.77 -20.34 -29.68
CA ASN A 550 29.72 -21.28 -29.09
C ASN A 550 29.16 -22.69 -28.93
N ALA A 551 27.85 -22.83 -28.77
CA ALA A 551 27.21 -24.14 -28.68
C ALA A 551 25.84 -24.12 -29.37
N TRP A 552 25.46 -25.27 -29.93
CA TRP A 552 24.18 -25.48 -30.61
C TRP A 552 23.62 -26.82 -30.22
N THR A 553 22.31 -26.90 -30.06
CA THR A 553 21.59 -28.17 -29.99
C THR A 553 20.28 -28.09 -30.76
N SER A 554 19.83 -29.22 -31.30
CA SER A 554 18.54 -29.32 -31.96
C SER A 554 17.45 -29.52 -30.92
N MET A 555 16.42 -28.68 -31.00
CA MET A 555 15.18 -28.84 -30.24
C MET A 555 14.20 -29.68 -31.06
N ARG A 556 13.23 -30.30 -30.39
CA ARG A 556 12.16 -31.06 -31.07
C ARG A 556 11.28 -30.15 -31.92
N GLU A 557 11.15 -28.90 -31.52
CA GLU A 557 10.39 -27.88 -32.22
C GLU A 557 10.93 -26.48 -31.92
N GLU A 558 10.30 -25.47 -32.52
CA GLU A 558 10.58 -24.06 -32.30
C GLU A 558 10.11 -23.61 -30.92
N ALA A 559 11.03 -23.04 -30.13
CA ALA A 559 10.73 -22.49 -28.82
C ALA A 559 10.35 -21.01 -28.94
N ILE A 560 9.20 -20.65 -28.37
CA ILE A 560 8.65 -19.29 -28.42
C ILE A 560 8.92 -18.48 -27.14
N SER A 561 9.34 -19.16 -26.08
CA SER A 561 9.72 -18.53 -24.81
C SER A 561 10.89 -19.30 -24.20
N LEU A 562 11.82 -18.55 -23.60
CA LEU A 562 12.93 -19.08 -22.83
C LEU A 562 12.92 -18.48 -21.43
N SER A 563 13.14 -19.32 -20.42
CA SER A 563 13.42 -18.91 -19.04
C SER A 563 14.67 -19.60 -18.55
N VAL A 564 15.49 -18.90 -17.77
CA VAL A 564 16.76 -19.44 -17.27
C VAL A 564 16.82 -19.29 -15.75
N SER A 565 17.13 -20.37 -15.05
CA SER A 565 17.36 -20.36 -13.61
C SER A 565 18.75 -19.81 -13.25
N GLY A 566 18.95 -19.49 -11.97
CA GLY A 566 20.28 -19.08 -11.46
C GLY A 566 21.36 -20.17 -11.59
N ASP A 567 20.96 -21.43 -11.76
CA ASP A 567 21.86 -22.58 -11.89
C ASP A 567 22.16 -22.95 -13.35
N GLY A 568 21.79 -22.09 -14.29
CA GLY A 568 22.02 -22.32 -15.72
C GLY A 568 21.08 -23.34 -16.38
N ILE A 569 19.96 -23.69 -15.73
CA ILE A 569 18.92 -24.52 -16.34
C ILE A 569 18.05 -23.63 -17.21
N ILE A 570 17.73 -24.11 -18.41
CA ILE A 570 17.01 -23.37 -19.43
C ILE A 570 15.70 -24.10 -19.71
N ALA A 571 14.57 -23.45 -19.48
CA ALA A 571 13.27 -23.90 -19.93
C ALA A 571 12.98 -23.31 -21.29
N ALA A 572 12.68 -24.19 -22.25
CA ALA A 572 12.20 -23.83 -23.57
C ALA A 572 10.75 -24.25 -23.73
N ALA A 573 9.85 -23.28 -23.81
CA ALA A 573 8.44 -23.46 -24.14
C ALA A 573 8.26 -23.48 -25.65
N GLY A 574 7.68 -24.55 -26.17
CA GLY A 574 7.50 -24.74 -27.59
C GLY A 574 6.07 -24.49 -28.08
N LYS A 575 5.92 -24.39 -29.41
CA LYS A 575 4.64 -24.02 -30.04
C LYS A 575 3.58 -25.13 -29.97
N THR A 576 3.99 -26.40 -30.01
CA THR A 576 3.07 -27.56 -30.05
C THR A 576 3.32 -28.57 -28.94
N GLN A 577 4.54 -28.63 -28.42
CA GLN A 577 4.95 -29.34 -27.22
C GLN A 577 5.05 -28.34 -26.07
N SER A 578 4.91 -28.83 -24.83
CA SER A 578 4.92 -27.95 -23.66
C SER A 578 6.33 -27.42 -23.36
N VAL A 579 7.00 -27.89 -22.31
CA VAL A 579 8.30 -27.37 -21.88
C VAL A 579 9.35 -28.47 -21.95
N THR A 580 10.53 -28.12 -22.47
CA THR A 580 11.75 -28.93 -22.37
C THR A 580 12.78 -28.19 -21.55
N LEU A 581 13.39 -28.87 -20.57
CA LEU A 581 14.48 -28.34 -19.77
C LEU A 581 15.81 -28.79 -20.31
N TYR A 582 16.74 -27.84 -20.40
CA TYR A 582 18.13 -28.07 -20.79
C TYR A 582 19.03 -27.62 -19.64
N SER A 583 20.16 -28.30 -19.48
CA SER A 583 21.32 -27.73 -18.78
C SER A 583 22.38 -27.36 -19.81
N TYR A 584 23.18 -26.35 -19.48
CA TYR A 584 24.37 -26.02 -20.26
C TYR A 584 25.61 -26.14 -19.39
N SER A 585 26.61 -26.86 -19.90
CA SER A 585 27.97 -26.84 -19.35
C SER A 585 28.96 -26.47 -20.46
N PRO A 586 30.02 -25.70 -20.17
CA PRO A 586 31.07 -25.41 -21.14
C PRO A 586 31.69 -26.66 -21.78
N ASP A 587 31.78 -27.75 -21.01
CA ASP A 587 32.45 -28.98 -21.44
C ASP A 587 31.56 -29.90 -22.27
N SER A 588 30.29 -30.07 -21.87
CA SER A 588 29.35 -30.99 -22.53
C SER A 588 28.38 -30.31 -23.50
N GLY A 589 28.34 -28.98 -23.51
CA GLY A 589 27.35 -28.21 -24.27
C GLY A 589 25.96 -28.30 -23.64
N PHE A 590 24.93 -28.33 -24.50
CA PHE A 590 23.54 -28.46 -24.03
C PHE A 590 23.16 -29.92 -23.82
N GLU A 591 22.62 -30.22 -22.64
CA GLU A 591 22.05 -31.52 -22.30
C GLU A 591 20.56 -31.37 -21.99
N VAL A 592 19.72 -32.19 -22.61
CA VAL A 592 18.30 -32.24 -22.28
C VAL A 592 18.17 -32.91 -20.92
N LEU A 593 17.57 -32.24 -19.94
CA LEU A 593 17.32 -32.82 -18.62
C LEU A 593 16.02 -33.63 -18.63
N CYS A 594 14.95 -33.00 -19.11
CA CYS A 594 13.62 -33.60 -19.16
C CYS A 594 12.73 -32.83 -20.14
N ALA A 595 11.66 -33.49 -20.60
CA ALA A 595 10.63 -32.87 -21.42
C ALA A 595 9.25 -33.27 -20.89
N ASP A 596 8.31 -32.34 -20.91
CA ASP A 596 6.91 -32.64 -20.61
C ASP A 596 6.39 -33.65 -21.65
N PRO A 597 5.86 -34.81 -21.23
CA PRO A 597 5.28 -35.78 -22.15
C PRO A 597 3.98 -35.26 -22.81
N CYS A 598 3.37 -34.19 -22.29
CA CYS A 598 2.13 -33.63 -22.80
C CYS A 598 2.37 -32.63 -23.93
N SER A 599 1.57 -32.74 -24.99
CA SER A 599 1.50 -31.73 -26.04
C SER A 599 0.60 -30.59 -25.56
N ARG A 600 1.19 -29.41 -25.37
CA ARG A 600 0.50 -28.19 -24.94
C ARG A 600 1.05 -27.04 -25.76
N ARG A 601 0.21 -26.06 -26.09
CA ARG A 601 0.63 -24.86 -26.82
C ARG A 601 1.17 -23.84 -25.85
N ALA A 602 2.37 -24.05 -25.32
CA ALA A 602 2.96 -23.14 -24.34
C ALA A 602 3.11 -21.75 -24.95
N ALA A 603 2.56 -20.72 -24.29
CA ALA A 603 2.75 -19.31 -24.60
C ALA A 603 4.01 -18.75 -23.92
N SER A 604 4.23 -19.15 -22.66
CA SER A 604 5.32 -18.66 -21.82
C SER A 604 5.70 -19.72 -20.80
N CYS A 605 6.95 -19.71 -20.35
CA CYS A 605 7.42 -20.54 -19.24
C CYS A 605 8.30 -19.76 -18.28
N LEU A 606 8.33 -20.21 -17.02
CA LEU A 606 9.17 -19.68 -15.97
C LEU A 606 9.74 -20.85 -15.16
N ILE A 607 11.06 -20.91 -14.96
CA ILE A 607 11.65 -21.80 -13.95
C ILE A 607 11.58 -21.09 -12.61
N THR A 608 10.90 -21.66 -11.62
CA THR A 608 10.84 -21.09 -10.29
C THR A 608 12.07 -21.50 -9.50
N SER A 609 12.79 -20.51 -8.96
CA SER A 609 13.91 -20.76 -8.06
C SER A 609 13.43 -20.85 -6.62
N GLU A 610 12.46 -21.73 -6.36
CA GLU A 610 12.01 -21.96 -4.99
C GLU A 610 13.13 -22.68 -4.22
N CYS A 611 13.57 -22.04 -3.13
CA CYS A 611 14.58 -22.48 -2.15
C CYS A 611 16.04 -22.07 -2.44
N ARG A 612 16.42 -20.88 -1.95
CA ARG A 612 17.81 -20.41 -1.77
C ARG A 612 18.37 -20.65 -0.36
N GLY A 613 17.91 -21.69 0.34
CA GLY A 613 18.45 -22.10 1.63
C GLY A 613 19.57 -23.14 1.48
N ASP A 614 20.47 -23.30 2.46
CA ASP A 614 21.55 -24.31 2.44
C ASP A 614 21.04 -25.77 2.35
N GLU A 615 19.73 -26.02 2.49
CA GLU A 615 19.08 -27.32 2.24
C GLU A 615 18.62 -27.51 0.77
N ALA A 616 18.93 -26.59 -0.15
CA ALA A 616 18.45 -26.55 -1.54
C ALA A 616 18.96 -27.67 -2.47
N LEU A 617 19.86 -28.53 -2.01
CA LEU A 617 20.39 -29.62 -2.85
C LEU A 617 19.36 -30.73 -3.12
N GLU A 618 18.27 -30.81 -2.35
CA GLU A 618 17.26 -31.87 -2.50
C GLU A 618 15.87 -31.37 -2.92
N THR A 619 15.63 -30.06 -2.96
CA THR A 619 14.31 -29.54 -3.34
C THR A 619 14.09 -29.70 -4.85
N PRO A 620 13.02 -30.40 -5.28
CA PRO A 620 12.75 -30.60 -6.68
C PRO A 620 12.45 -29.26 -7.34
N GLN A 621 13.22 -28.94 -8.37
CA GLN A 621 12.98 -27.75 -9.17
C GLN A 621 11.65 -27.88 -9.89
N SER A 622 11.00 -26.74 -10.09
CA SER A 622 9.70 -26.66 -10.73
C SER A 622 9.73 -25.65 -11.86
N ALA A 623 8.94 -25.92 -12.89
CA ALA A 623 8.68 -25.01 -13.99
C ALA A 623 7.19 -24.68 -14.02
N VAL A 624 6.86 -23.40 -14.17
CA VAL A 624 5.50 -22.93 -14.40
C VAL A 624 5.34 -22.60 -15.87
N CYS A 625 4.34 -23.17 -16.51
CA CYS A 625 4.04 -22.99 -17.93
C CYS A 625 2.65 -22.39 -18.09
N LEU A 626 2.53 -21.39 -18.96
CA LEU A 626 1.26 -20.80 -19.39
C LEU A 626 1.07 -21.20 -20.84
N ASP A 627 -0.06 -21.78 -21.18
CA ASP A 627 -0.45 -22.05 -22.55
C ASP A 627 -1.15 -20.83 -23.20
N ALA A 628 -1.28 -20.87 -24.52
CA ALA A 628 -1.93 -19.82 -25.29
C ALA A 628 -3.43 -19.67 -24.98
N ASP A 629 -4.06 -20.71 -24.43
CA ASP A 629 -5.48 -20.74 -24.12
C ASP A 629 -5.77 -20.29 -22.67
N GLY A 630 -4.74 -19.97 -21.87
CA GLY A 630 -4.86 -19.54 -20.47
C GLY A 630 -4.74 -20.64 -19.42
N GLY A 631 -4.42 -21.86 -19.83
CA GLY A 631 -4.06 -22.96 -18.94
C GLY A 631 -2.67 -22.74 -18.33
N LEU A 632 -2.61 -22.81 -17.00
CA LEU A 632 -1.41 -22.67 -16.21
C LEU A 632 -1.05 -24.01 -15.58
N TYR A 633 0.20 -24.41 -15.71
CA TYR A 633 0.69 -25.72 -15.30
C TYR A 633 1.93 -25.57 -14.42
N GLY A 634 1.93 -26.28 -13.29
CA GLY A 634 3.13 -26.51 -12.48
C GLY A 634 3.70 -27.87 -12.83
N LEU A 635 4.93 -27.89 -13.32
CA LEU A 635 5.67 -29.08 -13.70
C LEU A 635 6.79 -29.28 -12.69
N ARG A 636 6.70 -30.32 -11.88
CA ARG A 636 7.80 -30.78 -11.04
C ARG A 636 8.69 -31.71 -11.85
N PHE A 637 9.99 -31.59 -11.67
CA PHE A 637 10.90 -32.59 -12.20
C PHE A 637 11.87 -33.09 -11.14
N GLU A 638 12.17 -34.38 -11.24
CA GLU A 638 13.21 -35.02 -10.45
C GLU A 638 14.37 -35.35 -11.40
N ARG A 639 15.60 -35.11 -10.93
CA ARG A 639 16.81 -35.59 -11.62
C ARG A 639 16.95 -37.10 -11.38
N ASP A 640 16.02 -37.89 -11.94
CA ASP A 640 16.12 -39.34 -11.93
C ASP A 640 16.81 -39.83 -13.20
N GLU A 641 17.64 -40.87 -13.07
CA GLU A 641 18.40 -41.50 -14.17
C GLU A 641 17.49 -42.31 -15.12
N ARG A 642 16.18 -42.41 -14.84
CA ARG A 642 15.22 -43.28 -15.55
C ARG A 642 14.82 -42.81 -16.96
N GLY A 643 15.46 -41.77 -17.47
CA GLY A 643 15.41 -41.36 -18.88
C GLY A 643 14.50 -40.17 -19.20
N LEU A 644 14.84 -39.46 -20.28
CA LEU A 644 14.33 -38.15 -20.71
C LEU A 644 12.80 -37.98 -20.80
N GLN A 645 12.02 -39.06 -20.90
CA GLN A 645 10.57 -39.00 -21.14
C GLN A 645 9.69 -39.16 -19.89
N ARG A 646 10.24 -39.47 -18.71
CA ARG A 646 9.45 -39.75 -17.50
C ARG A 646 9.72 -38.81 -16.33
N ASN A 647 10.54 -37.78 -16.55
CA ASN A 647 11.11 -37.00 -15.46
C ASN A 647 10.33 -35.72 -15.13
N MET A 648 9.25 -35.41 -15.85
CA MET A 648 8.32 -34.31 -15.50
C MET A 648 6.97 -34.86 -15.08
N GLN A 649 6.51 -34.43 -13.91
CA GLN A 649 5.18 -34.67 -13.40
C GLN A 649 4.44 -33.35 -13.30
N MET A 650 3.19 -33.34 -13.76
CA MET A 650 2.31 -32.20 -13.52
C MET A 650 1.79 -32.26 -12.09
N ASP A 651 2.03 -31.18 -11.35
CA ASP A 651 1.65 -31.02 -9.95
C ASP A 651 0.48 -30.05 -9.77
N MET A 652 0.38 -29.08 -10.69
CA MET A 652 -0.60 -28.02 -10.64
C MET A 652 -1.18 -27.82 -12.04
N HIS A 653 -2.48 -27.59 -12.10
CA HIS A 653 -3.18 -27.10 -13.28
C HIS A 653 -4.24 -26.11 -12.83
N PHE A 654 -4.29 -24.96 -13.49
CA PHE A 654 -5.26 -23.91 -13.20
C PHE A 654 -5.56 -23.14 -14.48
N HIS A 655 -6.84 -22.88 -14.79
CA HIS A 655 -7.19 -22.06 -15.94
C HIS A 655 -7.41 -20.61 -15.51
N CYS A 656 -6.54 -19.69 -15.95
CA CYS A 656 -6.52 -18.27 -15.57
C CYS A 656 -7.66 -17.43 -16.18
N ARG A 657 -8.46 -18.01 -17.09
CA ARG A 657 -9.45 -17.31 -17.94
C ARG A 657 -8.78 -16.33 -18.90
N GLY A 658 -9.04 -16.54 -20.19
CA GLY A 658 -8.51 -15.67 -21.24
C GLY A 658 -7.15 -16.12 -21.78
N LEU A 659 -6.66 -15.47 -22.82
CA LEU A 659 -5.46 -15.93 -23.52
C LEU A 659 -4.21 -15.60 -22.72
N GLY A 660 -3.37 -16.61 -22.46
CA GLY A 660 -2.11 -16.43 -21.76
C GLY A 660 -1.10 -15.66 -22.60
N VAL A 661 -0.51 -14.59 -22.04
CA VAL A 661 0.50 -13.77 -22.74
C VAL A 661 1.90 -14.04 -22.22
N CYS A 662 2.13 -13.85 -20.92
CA CYS A 662 3.45 -14.06 -20.32
C CYS A 662 3.37 -14.44 -18.84
N ILE A 663 4.39 -15.16 -18.37
CA ILE A 663 4.66 -15.38 -16.95
C ILE A 663 6.00 -14.72 -16.62
N VAL A 664 6.04 -13.98 -15.52
CA VAL A 664 7.25 -13.39 -14.99
C VAL A 664 7.40 -13.74 -13.51
N GLU A 665 8.64 -13.80 -13.02
CA GLU A 665 8.90 -13.91 -11.59
C GLU A 665 8.96 -12.50 -10.98
N GLY A 666 8.17 -12.25 -9.93
CA GLY A 666 8.13 -10.95 -9.26
C GLY A 666 7.37 -11.03 -7.94
N SER A 667 7.11 -9.90 -7.30
CA SER A 667 6.24 -9.86 -6.12
C SER A 667 5.31 -8.66 -6.25
N LEU A 668 3.99 -8.88 -6.18
CA LEU A 668 3.04 -7.78 -6.10
C LEU A 668 2.98 -7.18 -4.69
N THR A 669 3.55 -7.85 -3.68
CA THR A 669 3.64 -7.35 -2.31
C THR A 669 5.06 -6.93 -1.95
N CYS A 670 5.19 -5.78 -1.32
CA CYS A 670 6.46 -5.28 -0.80
C CYS A 670 6.21 -4.53 0.50
N ILE A 671 5.80 -5.28 1.53
CA ILE A 671 5.69 -4.78 2.89
C ILE A 671 7.04 -5.00 3.59
N GLY A 672 7.93 -4.01 3.49
CA GLY A 672 9.19 -3.94 4.24
C GLY A 672 10.37 -4.78 3.70
N LYS A 673 11.47 -4.80 4.45
CA LYS A 673 12.74 -5.49 4.11
C LYS A 673 12.64 -7.02 4.08
N GLU A 674 11.54 -7.59 4.54
CA GLU A 674 11.25 -9.03 4.51
C GLU A 674 10.36 -9.35 3.32
N ALA A 675 10.82 -9.02 2.11
CA ALA A 675 10.12 -9.44 0.89
C ALA A 675 10.04 -10.97 0.89
N ARG A 676 8.82 -11.47 1.12
CA ARG A 676 8.54 -12.90 1.22
C ARG A 676 8.56 -13.52 -0.17
N GLY A 677 9.75 -13.82 -0.65
CA GLY A 677 9.98 -14.57 -1.89
C GLY A 677 9.46 -13.85 -3.15
N THR A 678 9.91 -14.34 -4.29
CA THR A 678 9.29 -14.04 -5.58
C THR A 678 8.24 -15.09 -5.89
N ALA A 679 7.21 -14.68 -6.61
CA ALA A 679 6.10 -15.48 -7.06
C ALA A 679 5.96 -15.39 -8.58
N PRO A 680 5.48 -16.45 -9.25
CA PRO A 680 5.02 -16.35 -10.63
C PRO A 680 3.84 -15.37 -10.74
N ILE A 681 3.97 -14.40 -11.63
CA ILE A 681 2.92 -13.45 -12.01
C ILE A 681 2.58 -13.71 -13.48
N VAL A 682 1.33 -14.07 -13.74
CA VAL A 682 0.76 -14.36 -15.05
C VAL A 682 0.04 -13.11 -15.56
N CYS A 683 0.19 -12.85 -16.85
CA CYS A 683 -0.52 -11.77 -17.54
C CYS A 683 -1.37 -12.37 -18.66
N THR A 684 -2.63 -11.96 -18.74
CA THR A 684 -3.53 -12.38 -19.82
C THR A 684 -3.70 -11.29 -20.89
N ALA A 685 -4.19 -11.67 -22.06
CA ALA A 685 -4.42 -10.75 -23.17
C ALA A 685 -5.52 -9.71 -22.86
N GLU A 686 -6.41 -10.04 -21.93
CA GLU A 686 -7.45 -9.16 -21.41
C GLU A 686 -6.93 -8.17 -20.37
N GLY A 687 -5.62 -8.21 -20.05
CA GLY A 687 -4.97 -7.30 -19.10
C GLY A 687 -5.09 -7.74 -17.64
N ALA A 688 -5.55 -8.96 -17.36
CA ALA A 688 -5.59 -9.48 -16.01
C ALA A 688 -4.17 -9.87 -15.53
N LEU A 689 -3.91 -9.64 -14.25
CA LEU A 689 -2.69 -10.07 -13.55
C LEU A 689 -3.07 -11.12 -12.51
N VAL A 690 -2.40 -12.27 -12.53
CA VAL A 690 -2.65 -13.37 -11.59
C VAL A 690 -1.35 -13.76 -10.92
N GLN A 691 -1.28 -13.68 -9.59
CA GLN A 691 -0.11 -14.12 -8.83
C GLN A 691 -0.33 -15.52 -8.25
N LEU A 692 0.68 -16.38 -8.37
CA LEU A 692 0.71 -17.68 -7.71
C LEU A 692 1.43 -17.58 -6.38
N SER A 693 0.76 -17.98 -5.30
CA SER A 693 1.32 -17.92 -3.96
C SER A 693 1.50 -19.33 -3.42
N ALA A 694 2.72 -19.65 -2.98
CA ALA A 694 2.98 -20.92 -2.32
C ALA A 694 2.31 -20.93 -0.94
N LEU A 695 1.63 -22.03 -0.63
CA LEU A 695 0.97 -22.25 0.66
C LEU A 695 1.66 -23.40 1.39
N SER A 696 1.64 -23.35 2.73
CA SER A 696 2.00 -24.53 3.52
C SER A 696 0.99 -25.65 3.26
N ALA A 697 1.39 -26.92 3.43
CA ALA A 697 0.49 -28.04 3.21
C ALA A 697 -0.78 -27.99 4.09
N GLY A 698 -0.65 -27.50 5.33
CA GLY A 698 -1.78 -27.30 6.25
C GLY A 698 -2.71 -26.18 5.81
N ASP A 699 -2.16 -25.03 5.42
CA ASP A 699 -2.96 -23.90 4.94
C ASP A 699 -3.68 -24.24 3.64
N TYR A 700 -3.00 -24.92 2.71
CA TYR A 700 -3.62 -25.47 1.49
C TYR A 700 -4.79 -26.40 1.83
N ALA A 701 -4.62 -27.33 2.79
CA ALA A 701 -5.67 -28.27 3.16
C ALA A 701 -6.94 -27.58 3.66
N VAL A 702 -6.76 -26.59 4.54
CA VAL A 702 -7.85 -25.79 5.10
C VAL A 702 -8.54 -24.99 3.99
N LEU A 703 -7.78 -24.25 3.19
CA LEU A 703 -8.32 -23.38 2.16
C LEU A 703 -8.98 -24.16 1.00
N ALA A 704 -8.44 -25.31 0.62
CA ALA A 704 -9.06 -26.17 -0.39
C ALA A 704 -10.43 -26.70 0.07
N ALA A 705 -10.56 -27.05 1.35
CA ALA A 705 -11.85 -27.48 1.91
C ALA A 705 -12.88 -26.34 1.94
N VAL A 706 -12.42 -25.11 2.23
CA VAL A 706 -13.24 -23.90 2.20
C VAL A 706 -13.69 -23.56 0.77
N GLU A 707 -12.78 -23.61 -0.21
CA GLU A 707 -13.10 -23.44 -1.63
C GLU A 707 -14.15 -24.47 -2.08
N ALA A 708 -13.99 -25.74 -1.71
CA ALA A 708 -14.95 -26.79 -2.05
C ALA A 708 -16.34 -26.53 -1.46
N ALA A 709 -16.42 -25.99 -0.24
CA ALA A 709 -17.69 -25.60 0.38
C ALA A 709 -18.31 -24.37 -0.32
N LEU A 710 -17.50 -23.35 -0.64
CA LEU A 710 -17.94 -22.16 -1.39
C LEU A 710 -18.48 -22.52 -2.77
N ALA A 711 -17.76 -23.37 -3.51
CA ALA A 711 -18.15 -23.81 -4.85
C ALA A 711 -19.48 -24.58 -4.89
N ARG A 712 -19.89 -25.19 -3.78
CA ARG A 712 -21.20 -25.86 -3.64
C ARG A 712 -22.30 -24.95 -3.08
N SER A 713 -21.92 -23.85 -2.43
CA SER A 713 -22.87 -22.94 -1.82
C SER A 713 -23.66 -22.20 -2.89
N SER A 714 -24.98 -22.10 -2.72
CA SER A 714 -25.81 -21.25 -3.58
C SER A 714 -25.56 -19.76 -3.37
N LEU A 715 -24.87 -19.38 -2.29
CA LEU A 715 -24.57 -17.98 -1.94
C LEU A 715 -23.30 -17.47 -2.63
N ALA A 716 -22.33 -18.35 -2.90
CA ALA A 716 -21.03 -18.01 -3.46
C ALA A 716 -20.69 -18.79 -4.76
N GLY A 717 -21.62 -19.61 -5.24
CA GLY A 717 -21.44 -20.34 -6.48
C GLY A 717 -21.35 -19.41 -7.70
N PRO A 718 -20.72 -19.84 -8.80
CA PRO A 718 -20.63 -19.02 -10.01
C PRO A 718 -21.99 -18.55 -10.52
N LEU A 719 -22.12 -17.25 -10.81
CA LEU A 719 -23.38 -16.63 -11.27
C LEU A 719 -23.95 -17.25 -12.55
N SER A 720 -23.10 -17.84 -13.40
CA SER A 720 -23.52 -18.51 -14.62
C SER A 720 -24.17 -19.88 -14.37
N GLY A 721 -24.12 -20.40 -13.14
CA GLY A 721 -24.48 -21.77 -12.81
C GLY A 721 -23.47 -22.81 -13.30
N ALA A 722 -22.34 -22.38 -13.88
CA ALA A 722 -21.27 -23.29 -14.27
C ALA A 722 -20.60 -23.89 -13.02
N SER A 723 -20.19 -25.16 -13.12
CA SER A 723 -19.37 -25.77 -12.08
C SER A 723 -18.00 -25.10 -12.05
N HIS A 724 -17.61 -24.56 -10.89
CA HIS A 724 -16.31 -23.91 -10.69
C HIS A 724 -15.14 -24.85 -11.02
N SER A 725 -15.17 -26.09 -10.52
CA SER A 725 -14.13 -27.09 -10.79
C SER A 725 -14.06 -27.48 -12.27
N ALA A 726 -15.20 -27.58 -12.95
CA ALA A 726 -15.23 -27.84 -14.39
C ALA A 726 -14.63 -26.67 -15.19
N PHE A 727 -14.90 -25.43 -14.77
CA PHE A 727 -14.33 -24.24 -15.40
C PHE A 727 -12.80 -24.17 -15.23
N ARG A 728 -12.30 -24.35 -14.00
CA ARG A 728 -10.85 -24.33 -13.73
C ARG A 728 -10.11 -25.53 -14.33
N SER A 729 -10.82 -26.60 -14.70
CA SER A 729 -10.26 -27.79 -15.37
C SER A 729 -10.51 -27.85 -16.89
N ALA A 730 -11.17 -26.85 -17.49
CA ALA A 730 -11.81 -26.97 -18.81
C ALA A 730 -10.86 -27.30 -19.98
N VAL A 731 -9.57 -26.97 -19.89
CA VAL A 731 -8.59 -27.19 -20.98
C VAL A 731 -8.31 -28.67 -21.23
N GLU A 732 -8.51 -29.54 -20.23
CA GLU A 732 -8.37 -30.99 -20.44
C GLU A 732 -9.46 -31.57 -21.37
N ALA A 733 -10.61 -30.89 -21.50
CA ALA A 733 -11.75 -31.38 -22.27
C ALA A 733 -11.71 -30.97 -23.76
N SER A 734 -11.06 -29.85 -24.10
CA SER A 734 -11.01 -29.30 -25.46
C SER A 734 -9.87 -29.86 -26.30
N ALA A 735 -8.81 -30.39 -25.67
CA ALA A 735 -7.75 -31.15 -26.33
C ALA A 735 -8.29 -32.54 -26.76
N GLY A 736 -9.02 -32.59 -27.88
CA GLY A 736 -9.72 -33.76 -28.44
C GLY A 736 -8.87 -34.98 -28.83
N GLY A 737 -7.75 -35.23 -28.17
CA GLY A 737 -6.88 -36.39 -28.38
C GLY A 737 -6.91 -37.34 -27.19
N ASN A 738 -7.57 -38.49 -27.36
CA ASN A 738 -7.43 -39.71 -26.54
C ASN A 738 -7.56 -39.56 -25.00
N LYS A 739 -8.66 -40.09 -24.45
CA LYS A 739 -8.92 -40.28 -23.00
C LYS A 739 -7.82 -41.02 -22.21
N THR A 740 -6.76 -41.50 -22.85
CA THR A 740 -5.64 -42.22 -22.20
C THR A 740 -4.68 -41.32 -21.43
N LEU A 741 -4.71 -39.99 -21.59
CA LEU A 741 -3.90 -39.08 -20.76
C LEU A 741 -4.46 -38.86 -19.34
N ALA A 742 -5.75 -39.12 -19.12
CA ALA A 742 -6.35 -39.06 -17.78
C ALA A 742 -5.80 -40.12 -16.80
N HIS A 743 -5.12 -41.15 -17.30
CA HIS A 743 -4.53 -42.20 -16.46
C HIS A 743 -3.28 -41.75 -15.67
N GLY A 744 -2.62 -40.66 -16.07
CA GLY A 744 -1.48 -40.10 -15.32
C GLY A 744 -1.87 -39.29 -14.08
N LEU A 745 -3.13 -38.84 -14.00
CA LEU A 745 -3.67 -38.03 -12.90
C LEU A 745 -4.55 -38.84 -11.93
N ALA A 746 -4.65 -40.16 -12.13
CA ALA A 746 -5.61 -41.04 -11.46
C ALA A 746 -5.41 -41.22 -9.93
N GLY A 747 -4.69 -40.34 -9.24
CA GLY A 747 -4.55 -40.37 -7.79
C GLY A 747 -4.03 -39.11 -7.09
N GLY A 748 -3.76 -38.00 -7.81
CA GLY A 748 -3.19 -36.78 -7.22
C GLY A 748 -4.11 -35.58 -7.41
N SER A 749 -4.59 -34.98 -6.31
CA SER A 749 -5.28 -33.69 -6.34
C SER A 749 -4.35 -32.66 -6.99
N LEU A 750 -4.78 -32.03 -8.09
CA LEU A 750 -4.13 -30.83 -8.62
C LEU A 750 -4.06 -29.80 -7.48
N ARG A 751 -2.88 -29.22 -7.25
CA ARG A 751 -2.61 -28.34 -6.10
C ARG A 751 -2.75 -26.87 -6.44
N ALA A 752 -3.94 -26.45 -6.88
CA ALA A 752 -4.27 -25.04 -7.04
C ALA A 752 -5.59 -24.74 -6.35
N ILE A 753 -5.66 -23.59 -5.69
CA ILE A 753 -6.86 -23.06 -5.06
C ILE A 753 -7.13 -21.70 -5.70
N ASP A 754 -8.38 -21.41 -5.99
CA ASP A 754 -8.81 -20.14 -6.55
C ASP A 754 -8.89 -19.07 -5.45
N GLY A 755 -7.97 -18.10 -5.48
CA GLY A 755 -8.01 -16.98 -4.54
C GLY A 755 -9.27 -16.13 -4.67
N ASP A 756 -9.81 -16.01 -5.90
CA ASP A 756 -10.95 -15.14 -6.19
C ASP A 756 -12.24 -15.66 -5.54
N ILE A 757 -12.44 -16.98 -5.55
CA ILE A 757 -13.62 -17.57 -4.89
C ILE A 757 -13.48 -17.51 -3.37
N LEU A 758 -12.27 -17.74 -2.84
CA LEU A 758 -12.02 -17.69 -1.41
C LEU A 758 -12.30 -16.32 -0.81
N ALA A 759 -11.92 -15.26 -1.51
CA ALA A 759 -12.14 -13.92 -1.00
C ALA A 759 -13.59 -13.47 -1.06
N GLN A 760 -14.47 -14.13 -1.82
CA GLN A 760 -15.91 -13.89 -1.69
C GLN A 760 -16.36 -14.18 -0.25
N LEU A 761 -15.74 -15.15 0.45
CA LEU A 761 -16.02 -15.40 1.87
C LEU A 761 -15.80 -14.17 2.74
N VAL A 762 -14.81 -13.33 2.38
CA VAL A 762 -14.48 -12.09 3.10
C VAL A 762 -15.60 -11.06 2.94
N GLN A 763 -16.35 -11.08 1.83
CA GLN A 763 -17.45 -10.16 1.53
C GLN A 763 -18.80 -10.61 2.12
N LEU A 764 -18.92 -11.86 2.58
CA LEU A 764 -20.18 -12.39 3.11
C LEU A 764 -20.44 -11.96 4.56
N PRO A 765 -21.70 -11.74 4.96
CA PRO A 765 -22.08 -11.52 6.35
C PRO A 765 -21.66 -12.69 7.25
N ASP A 766 -21.32 -12.43 8.52
CA ASP A 766 -20.87 -13.45 9.48
C ASP A 766 -21.78 -14.68 9.55
N ARG A 767 -23.09 -14.48 9.44
CA ARG A 767 -24.07 -15.57 9.44
C ARG A 767 -23.89 -16.51 8.26
N GLU A 768 -23.60 -15.97 7.08
CA GLU A 768 -23.39 -16.75 5.85
C GLU A 768 -22.02 -17.44 5.87
N VAL A 769 -20.99 -16.76 6.37
CA VAL A 769 -19.68 -17.35 6.63
C VAL A 769 -19.82 -18.57 7.55
N GLN A 770 -20.54 -18.44 8.66
CA GLN A 770 -20.79 -19.56 9.59
C GLN A 770 -21.55 -20.71 8.93
N LEU A 771 -22.54 -20.42 8.07
CA LEU A 771 -23.29 -21.46 7.35
C LEU A 771 -22.41 -22.21 6.35
N ILE A 772 -21.56 -21.50 5.61
CA ILE A 772 -20.66 -22.10 4.62
C ILE A 772 -19.58 -22.93 5.32
N LEU A 773 -18.91 -22.38 6.33
CA LEU A 773 -17.86 -23.09 7.05
C LEU A 773 -18.40 -24.26 7.87
N GLY A 774 -19.62 -24.15 8.40
CA GLY A 774 -20.32 -25.27 9.05
C GLY A 774 -20.72 -26.39 8.10
N SER A 775 -20.68 -26.17 6.78
CA SER A 775 -20.94 -27.19 5.75
C SER A 775 -19.68 -27.94 5.30
N VAL A 776 -18.50 -27.54 5.76
CA VAL A 776 -17.24 -28.23 5.47
C VAL A 776 -17.24 -29.60 6.14
N THR A 777 -16.94 -30.63 5.36
CA THR A 777 -16.91 -32.03 5.80
C THR A 777 -15.51 -32.62 5.67
N GLU A 778 -15.24 -33.75 6.33
CA GLU A 778 -13.96 -34.45 6.17
C GLU A 778 -13.70 -34.89 4.71
N GLY A 779 -14.76 -35.11 3.93
CA GLY A 779 -14.66 -35.43 2.50
C GLY A 779 -14.15 -34.27 1.63
N ASP A 780 -14.17 -33.04 2.15
CA ASP A 780 -13.67 -31.85 1.46
C ASP A 780 -12.18 -31.64 1.66
N LEU A 781 -11.59 -32.27 2.68
CA LEU A 781 -10.15 -32.18 2.89
C LEU A 781 -9.42 -32.94 1.78
N PRO A 782 -8.39 -32.34 1.16
CA PRO A 782 -7.61 -33.03 0.15
C PRO A 782 -6.93 -34.26 0.77
N LYS A 783 -6.87 -35.34 -0.01
CA LYS A 783 -6.13 -36.55 0.38
C LYS A 783 -4.63 -36.27 0.36
N ILE A 784 -4.11 -35.71 1.44
CA ILE A 784 -2.66 -35.61 1.67
C ILE A 784 -2.14 -37.03 1.88
N HIS A 785 -0.96 -37.34 1.32
CA HIS A 785 -0.42 -38.70 1.33
C HIS A 785 -0.42 -39.33 2.72
N ALA A 786 -0.70 -40.64 2.77
CA ALA A 786 -1.06 -41.42 3.95
C ALA A 786 -0.03 -41.42 5.11
N GLY A 787 1.16 -40.83 4.94
CA GLY A 787 2.11 -40.62 6.03
C GLY A 787 1.61 -39.64 7.11
N ASP A 788 0.70 -38.72 6.75
CA ASP A 788 0.20 -37.65 7.64
C ASP A 788 -1.22 -37.88 8.18
N LEU A 789 -1.71 -39.12 8.13
CA LEU A 789 -3.08 -39.54 8.48
C LEU A 789 -3.53 -39.19 9.93
N MET A 790 -2.65 -38.71 10.80
CA MET A 790 -2.97 -38.33 12.18
C MET A 790 -3.57 -36.92 12.33
N LEU A 791 -3.70 -36.13 11.25
CA LEU A 791 -4.03 -34.69 11.32
C LEU A 791 -5.40 -34.28 10.77
N THR A 792 -6.28 -35.22 10.35
CA THR A 792 -7.57 -34.85 9.73
C THR A 792 -8.51 -34.10 10.68
N GLY A 793 -8.62 -34.54 11.94
CA GLY A 793 -9.46 -33.91 12.96
C GLY A 793 -9.08 -32.44 13.25
N PRO A 794 -7.81 -32.13 13.55
CA PRO A 794 -7.35 -30.74 13.73
C PRO A 794 -7.59 -29.84 12.51
N LEU A 795 -7.34 -30.33 11.30
CA LEU A 795 -7.55 -29.56 10.06
C LEU A 795 -9.02 -29.27 9.81
N LEU A 796 -9.92 -30.23 10.07
CA LEU A 796 -11.37 -30.01 9.96
C LEU A 796 -11.87 -28.99 10.99
N ALA A 797 -11.37 -29.05 12.22
CA ALA A 797 -11.69 -28.05 13.24
C ALA A 797 -11.20 -26.65 12.87
N GLN A 798 -10.07 -26.54 12.19
CA GLN A 798 -9.55 -25.27 11.66
C GLN A 798 -10.39 -24.76 10.49
N ALA A 799 -10.73 -25.63 9.53
CA ALA A 799 -11.53 -25.28 8.35
C ALA A 799 -12.99 -24.90 8.68
N THR A 800 -13.52 -25.37 9.82
CA THR A 800 -14.87 -25.00 10.29
C THR A 800 -14.88 -23.76 11.19
N SER A 801 -13.72 -23.21 11.54
CA SER A 801 -13.60 -22.04 12.44
C SER A 801 -13.53 -20.73 11.65
N PRO A 802 -14.56 -19.86 11.69
CA PRO A 802 -14.54 -18.58 10.98
C PRO A 802 -13.35 -17.72 11.34
N ALA A 803 -13.02 -17.62 12.63
CA ALA A 803 -11.89 -16.82 13.09
C ALA A 803 -10.55 -17.31 12.51
N TYR A 804 -10.35 -18.63 12.43
CA TYR A 804 -9.12 -19.20 11.87
C TYR A 804 -9.04 -19.01 10.36
N VAL A 805 -10.12 -19.30 9.64
CA VAL A 805 -10.16 -19.19 8.18
C VAL A 805 -9.98 -17.74 7.73
N LEU A 806 -10.66 -16.79 8.38
CA LEU A 806 -10.54 -15.38 8.06
C LEU A 806 -9.14 -14.84 8.40
N ASP A 807 -8.54 -15.23 9.53
CA ASP A 807 -7.15 -14.88 9.84
C ASP A 807 -6.16 -15.51 8.84
N LEU A 808 -6.40 -16.74 8.40
CA LEU A 808 -5.58 -17.39 7.38
C LEU A 808 -5.70 -16.69 6.02
N LEU A 809 -6.91 -16.36 5.58
CA LEU A 809 -7.14 -15.58 4.35
C LEU A 809 -6.47 -14.22 4.44
N ASP A 810 -6.67 -13.48 5.53
CA ASP A 810 -6.02 -12.19 5.77
C ASP A 810 -4.50 -12.32 5.73
N ARG A 811 -3.92 -13.37 6.30
CA ARG A 811 -2.47 -13.61 6.24
C ARG A 811 -1.98 -13.89 4.83
N VAL A 812 -2.66 -14.77 4.08
CA VAL A 812 -2.30 -15.11 2.69
C VAL A 812 -2.45 -13.89 1.78
N LEU A 813 -3.57 -13.17 1.90
CA LEU A 813 -3.84 -11.97 1.14
C LEU A 813 -2.84 -10.87 1.50
N SER A 814 -2.62 -10.56 2.78
CA SER A 814 -1.65 -9.52 3.16
C SER A 814 -0.19 -9.87 2.86
N SER A 815 0.18 -11.16 2.81
CA SER A 815 1.54 -11.54 2.47
C SER A 815 1.80 -11.60 0.96
N HIS A 816 0.77 -11.79 0.15
CA HIS A 816 0.95 -12.07 -1.28
C HIS A 816 0.16 -11.19 -2.25
N VAL A 817 -0.90 -10.50 -1.80
CA VAL A 817 -1.75 -9.65 -2.63
C VAL A 817 -1.81 -8.25 -2.02
N LEU A 818 -1.94 -7.22 -2.86
CA LEU A 818 -2.23 -5.88 -2.37
C LEU A 818 -3.63 -5.86 -1.75
N PRO A 819 -3.84 -5.23 -0.58
CA PRO A 819 -5.13 -5.24 0.11
C PRO A 819 -6.31 -4.66 -0.71
N GLU A 820 -6.01 -3.87 -1.75
CA GLU A 820 -6.95 -2.97 -2.43
C GLU A 820 -7.92 -3.61 -3.44
N GLN A 821 -7.89 -4.92 -3.69
CA GLN A 821 -8.68 -5.52 -4.80
C GLN A 821 -9.84 -6.44 -4.41
N TRP A 822 -10.36 -6.35 -3.18
CA TRP A 822 -11.42 -7.24 -2.71
C TRP A 822 -12.78 -6.57 -2.54
#